data_AF-A0A6G0XSA8-F1
#
_entry.id   AF-A0A6G0XSA8-F1
#
_cell.length_a   1.000
_cell.length_b   1.000
_cell.length_c   1.000
_cell.angle_alpha   90.00
_cell.angle_beta   90.00
_cell.angle_gamma   90.00
#
_symmetry.space_group_name_H-M   'P 1'
#
loop_
_entity.id
_entity.type
_entity.pdbx_description
1 polymer ?
#
loop_
_entity_poly.entity_id
_entity_poly.type
_entity_poly.pdbx_seq_one_letter_code
_entity_poly.pdbx_strand_id
1 'polypeptide(L)'
;MAGGQSAGPTIGSEMEGVVVSSKVAPAGRNPKQDLYNSRRSAWESFVAFMSFGAAYVFLNIYFSGAVIAAASLAGSTGGLDGSTSIYMEYKSPKLPFFLADMKERPDMLKAKLAKIASPAIFIQDPLNTSTSYELSNKSCAFANGSKFIPMYNPEIFPIIMSIVVNGLNKSTERDWKIMIDCTFEGITMYDTSMQRFYVVDPNLTFIGTITSTVTNIIRPALRQFTSATSIFFVNSSIADIQSNAGGGYVRPINPDKEVGTIMAIGYPFENVPLTPFKFVKTNEDGSITANLTLSNDNTEIAMLVGRAGNYRDSASVTGHYSSFTIRRPTDAVEDLYKVQYVGVPVTKNAWAWGHIIVNAYGMASIGFSIIASCLVGYHTNKRTRHGFFNSLPDVSRQVTMSVIMHGVLSIISCALDKGWALYEWADVSYKFRNDGPQIKHDEATYLVYHARAMLFSWVVMLAYPIVRVLRLNVVLPVVVAFIVIGNTYLKTFNSAPWALCEQASRDFYNADLSQRVVPTRPSALDLWSFHPLLEWNIPFILNEVSCFVWPLVGSILVFVVVKLVKLLDHCWPHNHVRPKWATSFRSSLSILRVESAFVFENRKAYHSCHGLHAAFSKRQLHNQQVHASPEWLWELGYVIVDNDRLIHLDDVPKLILNCILRDELFYVYGYAVFGNLLGRELNHLLLEDIRLVELFRLSLLPLRQDEPLGHARSTHDLYERRQKSRRGILQSQRK
;
A
#
# COMPACT_ATOMS: atom_id res chain seq x y z
N MET A 1 -63.56 -70.99 -35.19
CA MET A 1 -63.63 -72.23 -35.98
C MET A 1 -62.40 -72.29 -36.86
N ALA A 2 -61.65 -73.41 -36.76
CA ALA A 2 -60.62 -73.95 -37.65
C ALA A 2 -59.64 -72.97 -38.35
N GLY A 3 -58.33 -72.99 -38.16
CA GLY A 3 -57.43 -74.13 -37.95
C GLY A 3 -56.41 -74.12 -39.10
N GLY A 4 -55.10 -74.22 -38.82
CA GLY A 4 -54.09 -74.26 -39.89
C GLY A 4 -52.65 -74.04 -39.43
N GLN A 5 -52.09 -75.11 -38.90
CA GLN A 5 -50.72 -75.41 -38.44
C GLN A 5 -49.48 -74.72 -39.05
N SER A 6 -48.47 -74.73 -38.18
CA SER A 6 -47.05 -74.40 -38.23
C SER A 6 -46.19 -75.07 -39.32
N ALA A 7 -45.13 -74.36 -39.75
CA ALA A 7 -43.73 -74.81 -39.65
C ALA A 7 -42.75 -73.65 -39.98
N GLY A 8 -41.84 -73.31 -39.06
CA GLY A 8 -40.55 -72.65 -39.35
C GLY A 8 -39.43 -73.70 -39.49
N PRO A 9 -38.13 -73.39 -39.29
CA PRO A 9 -37.47 -72.07 -39.21
C PRO A 9 -36.18 -71.97 -40.05
N THR A 10 -35.61 -70.78 -40.25
CA THR A 10 -34.14 -70.62 -40.33
C THR A 10 -33.69 -69.18 -40.03
N ILE A 11 -32.53 -69.11 -39.37
CA ILE A 11 -31.91 -67.99 -38.67
C ILE A 11 -31.28 -66.98 -39.64
N GLY A 12 -31.40 -65.68 -39.35
CA GLY A 12 -30.65 -64.62 -40.00
C GLY A 12 -30.90 -63.26 -39.35
N SER A 13 -29.94 -62.81 -38.53
CA SER A 13 -29.97 -61.57 -37.75
C SER A 13 -29.92 -60.32 -38.62
N GLU A 14 -30.89 -59.41 -38.43
CA GLU A 14 -30.94 -58.06 -39.00
C GLU A 14 -29.87 -57.15 -38.39
N MET A 15 -29.06 -56.55 -39.25
CA MET A 15 -28.32 -55.32 -38.99
C MET A 15 -29.10 -54.16 -39.62
N GLU A 16 -29.70 -53.32 -38.78
CA GLU A 16 -30.25 -52.03 -39.21
C GLU A 16 -29.13 -51.02 -39.51
N GLY A 17 -29.23 -50.40 -40.69
CA GLY A 17 -28.28 -49.42 -41.20
C GLY A 17 -28.44 -48.05 -40.56
N VAL A 18 -27.31 -47.47 -40.16
CA VAL A 18 -27.20 -46.05 -39.79
C VAL A 18 -26.51 -45.28 -40.92
N VAL A 19 -27.23 -44.28 -41.41
CA VAL A 19 -26.91 -43.34 -42.49
C VAL A 19 -25.58 -42.61 -42.23
N VAL A 20 -24.62 -42.78 -43.15
CA VAL A 20 -23.36 -42.01 -43.19
C VAL A 20 -23.54 -40.81 -44.11
N SER A 21 -23.73 -39.62 -43.54
CA SER A 21 -23.64 -38.34 -44.27
C SER A 21 -22.16 -37.92 -44.37
N SER A 22 -21.48 -38.32 -45.44
CA SER A 22 -20.16 -37.79 -45.81
C SER A 22 -20.32 -36.38 -46.40
N LYS A 23 -20.24 -35.34 -45.56
CA LYS A 23 -19.99 -33.97 -46.06
C LYS A 23 -18.52 -33.87 -46.45
N VAL A 24 -18.26 -34.03 -47.74
CA VAL A 24 -17.04 -33.60 -48.42
C VAL A 24 -16.85 -32.11 -48.14
N ALA A 25 -15.71 -31.73 -47.55
CA ALA A 25 -15.32 -30.34 -47.36
C ALA A 25 -15.17 -29.65 -48.73
N PRO A 26 -15.61 -28.39 -48.90
CA PRO A 26 -15.47 -27.71 -50.18
C PRO A 26 -13.98 -27.50 -50.50
N ALA A 27 -13.57 -28.02 -51.66
CA ALA A 27 -12.27 -27.78 -52.25
C ALA A 27 -12.11 -26.28 -52.55
N GLY A 28 -11.11 -25.64 -51.94
CA GLY A 28 -10.83 -24.21 -52.15
C GLY A 28 -10.17 -23.45 -51.01
N ARG A 29 -9.90 -24.07 -49.84
CA ARG A 29 -9.11 -23.40 -48.79
C ARG A 29 -7.62 -23.61 -48.98
N ASN A 30 -6.88 -22.50 -49.01
CA ASN A 30 -5.44 -22.48 -49.14
C ASN A 30 -4.83 -23.14 -47.88
N PRO A 31 -4.02 -24.22 -47.97
CA PRO A 31 -3.50 -24.94 -46.81
C PRO A 31 -2.57 -24.09 -45.92
N LYS A 32 -2.04 -22.99 -46.46
CA LYS A 32 -1.31 -21.95 -45.70
C LYS A 32 -2.23 -21.15 -44.77
N GLN A 33 -3.48 -20.89 -45.14
CA GLN A 33 -4.44 -20.17 -44.30
C GLN A 33 -4.87 -21.03 -43.09
N ASP A 34 -5.02 -22.34 -43.24
CA ASP A 34 -5.50 -23.21 -42.16
C ASP A 34 -4.51 -23.33 -40.98
N LEU A 35 -3.19 -23.24 -41.21
CA LEU A 35 -2.18 -23.19 -40.15
C LEU A 35 -2.33 -21.93 -39.29
N TYR A 36 -2.67 -20.81 -39.91
CA TYR A 36 -2.86 -19.54 -39.22
C TYR A 36 -4.27 -19.42 -38.62
N ASN A 37 -5.22 -20.27 -39.02
CA ASN A 37 -6.65 -20.19 -38.66
C ASN A 37 -7.05 -20.94 -37.37
N SER A 38 -6.11 -21.51 -36.60
CA SER A 38 -6.46 -22.10 -35.30
C SER A 38 -6.80 -20.97 -34.32
N ARG A 39 -8.06 -20.53 -34.34
CA ARG A 39 -8.56 -19.49 -33.43
C ARG A 39 -8.35 -19.93 -31.99
N ARG A 40 -7.57 -19.13 -31.26
CA ARG A 40 -7.50 -19.19 -29.79
C ARG A 40 -8.93 -19.12 -29.22
N SER A 41 -9.21 -19.89 -28.18
CA SER A 41 -10.54 -19.86 -27.58
C SER A 41 -10.84 -18.49 -26.96
N ALA A 42 -12.12 -18.14 -26.85
CA ALA A 42 -12.54 -16.89 -26.19
C ALA A 42 -12.04 -16.84 -24.74
N TRP A 43 -12.02 -17.98 -24.05
CA TRP A 43 -11.52 -18.08 -22.68
C TRP A 43 -10.03 -17.80 -22.58
N GLU A 44 -9.19 -18.39 -23.43
CA GLU A 44 -7.75 -18.13 -23.38
C GLU A 44 -7.42 -16.68 -23.76
N SER A 45 -8.19 -16.09 -24.68
CA SER A 45 -8.06 -14.67 -25.05
C SER A 45 -8.48 -13.75 -23.91
N PHE A 46 -9.53 -14.10 -23.17
CA PHE A 46 -9.94 -13.42 -21.94
C PHE A 46 -8.87 -13.52 -20.85
N VAL A 47 -8.28 -14.70 -20.63
CA VAL A 47 -7.18 -14.90 -19.68
C VAL A 47 -5.96 -14.04 -20.05
N ALA A 48 -5.58 -14.01 -21.33
CA ALA A 48 -4.51 -13.13 -21.78
C ALA A 48 -4.84 -11.66 -21.52
N PHE A 49 -6.06 -11.20 -21.82
CA PHE A 49 -6.48 -9.84 -21.49
C PHE A 49 -6.41 -9.55 -19.99
N MET A 50 -6.86 -10.47 -19.12
CA MET A 50 -6.74 -10.32 -17.67
C MET A 50 -5.29 -10.25 -17.18
N SER A 51 -4.34 -10.89 -17.89
CA SER A 51 -2.91 -10.75 -17.58
C SER A 51 -2.40 -9.33 -17.79
N PHE A 52 -2.92 -8.58 -18.77
CA PHE A 52 -2.65 -7.15 -18.92
C PHE A 52 -3.23 -6.33 -17.77
N GLY A 53 -4.43 -6.69 -17.29
CA GLY A 53 -5.02 -6.08 -16.09
C GLY A 53 -4.12 -6.26 -14.86
N ALA A 54 -3.61 -7.47 -14.63
CA ALA A 54 -2.64 -7.73 -13.56
C ALA A 54 -1.33 -6.94 -13.73
N ALA A 55 -0.81 -6.85 -14.96
CA ALA A 55 0.37 -6.06 -15.28
C ALA A 55 0.16 -4.56 -14.99
N TYR A 56 -1.00 -4.03 -15.35
CA TYR A 56 -1.38 -2.65 -15.09
C TYR A 56 -1.48 -2.35 -13.58
N VAL A 57 -2.04 -3.27 -12.79
CA VAL A 57 -2.09 -3.14 -11.33
C VAL A 57 -0.68 -2.99 -10.74
N PHE A 58 0.27 -3.85 -11.12
CA PHE A 58 1.65 -3.73 -10.66
C PHE A 58 2.31 -2.44 -11.15
N LEU A 59 2.11 -2.06 -12.41
CA LEU A 59 2.66 -0.83 -12.97
C LEU A 59 2.18 0.41 -12.20
N ASN A 60 0.89 0.49 -11.88
CA ASN A 60 0.30 1.58 -11.12
C ASN A 60 0.85 1.63 -9.67
N ILE A 61 1.01 0.47 -9.03
CA ILE A 61 1.55 0.36 -7.67
C ILE A 61 3.03 0.76 -7.65
N TYR A 62 3.83 0.31 -8.62
CA TYR A 62 5.25 0.66 -8.68
C TYR A 62 5.46 2.13 -9.04
N PHE A 63 4.63 2.70 -9.92
CA PHE A 63 4.65 4.13 -10.20
C PHE A 63 4.36 4.96 -8.94
N SER A 64 3.26 4.65 -8.24
CA SER A 64 2.92 5.29 -6.97
C SER A 64 4.02 5.11 -5.92
N GLY A 65 4.61 3.90 -5.86
CA GLY A 65 5.74 3.60 -4.97
C GLY A 65 6.98 4.43 -5.26
N ALA A 66 7.35 4.61 -6.54
CA ALA A 66 8.49 5.43 -6.94
C ALA A 66 8.28 6.92 -6.60
N VAL A 67 7.10 7.46 -6.89
CA VAL A 67 6.76 8.86 -6.59
C VAL A 67 6.84 9.14 -5.09
N ILE A 68 6.27 8.26 -4.26
CA ILE A 68 6.33 8.44 -2.80
C ILE A 68 7.70 8.18 -2.23
N ALA A 69 8.47 7.22 -2.77
CA ALA A 69 9.86 7.05 -2.36
C ALA A 69 10.69 8.32 -2.66
N ALA A 70 10.47 8.97 -3.81
CA ALA A 70 11.09 10.26 -4.13
C ALA A 70 10.65 11.38 -3.18
N ALA A 71 9.36 11.44 -2.84
CA ALA A 71 8.83 12.41 -1.89
C ALA A 71 9.41 12.19 -0.47
N SER A 72 9.47 10.94 0.02
CA SER A 72 10.06 10.60 1.31
C SER A 72 11.58 10.85 1.34
N LEU A 73 12.28 10.67 0.20
CA LEU A 73 13.69 11.04 0.08
C LEU A 73 13.91 12.54 0.31
N ALA A 74 13.03 13.39 -0.23
CA ALA A 74 13.08 14.84 0.00
C ALA A 74 12.59 15.24 1.40
N GLY A 75 11.67 14.47 1.98
CA GLY A 75 10.88 14.86 3.13
C GLY A 75 9.53 15.37 2.64
N SER A 76 8.44 14.68 2.99
CA SER A 76 7.11 14.97 2.46
C SER A 76 6.08 15.07 3.56
N THR A 77 5.15 16.01 3.39
CA THR A 77 3.96 16.17 4.22
C THR A 77 2.74 15.44 3.67
N GLY A 78 2.90 14.68 2.58
CA GLY A 78 1.78 14.05 1.88
C GLY A 78 0.90 15.03 1.11
N GLY A 79 1.35 16.27 0.89
CA GLY A 79 0.59 17.32 0.22
C GLY A 79 -0.43 18.02 1.12
N LEU A 80 -0.39 17.76 2.43
CA LEU A 80 -1.22 18.43 3.43
C LEU A 80 -0.61 19.76 3.84
N ASP A 81 -1.48 20.72 4.09
CA ASP A 81 -1.16 22.05 4.62
C ASP A 81 -1.43 22.08 6.12
N GLY A 82 -0.38 22.24 6.92
CA GLY A 82 -0.42 22.25 8.38
C GLY A 82 -1.00 23.50 8.99
N SER A 83 -1.29 24.53 8.18
CA SER A 83 -2.00 25.72 8.64
C SER A 83 -3.52 25.51 8.72
N THR A 84 -4.05 24.54 7.98
CA THR A 84 -5.50 24.29 7.82
C THR A 84 -5.94 22.88 8.22
N SER A 85 -5.04 21.89 8.12
CA SER A 85 -5.33 20.49 8.43
C SER A 85 -5.46 20.29 9.95
N ILE A 86 -6.62 19.82 10.40
CA ILE A 86 -6.86 19.53 11.83
C ILE A 86 -6.17 18.20 12.15
N TYR A 87 -5.16 18.26 12.99
CA TYR A 87 -4.41 17.11 13.50
C TYR A 87 -5.14 16.44 14.66
N MET A 88 -5.66 17.25 15.60
CA MET A 88 -6.34 16.75 16.80
C MET A 88 -7.31 17.78 17.35
N GLU A 89 -8.39 17.33 17.99
CA GLU A 89 -9.39 18.18 18.63
C GLU A 89 -9.74 17.61 20.00
N TYR A 90 -9.81 18.47 21.02
CA TYR A 90 -10.35 18.11 22.34
C TYR A 90 -11.57 18.96 22.64
N LYS A 91 -12.61 18.30 23.15
CA LYS A 91 -13.90 18.91 23.49
C LYS A 91 -14.12 19.00 24.99
N SER A 92 -14.88 20.00 25.38
CA SER A 92 -15.42 20.26 26.71
C SER A 92 -16.94 20.19 26.62
N PRO A 93 -17.53 18.98 26.62
CA PRO A 93 -18.93 18.77 26.27
C PRO A 93 -19.92 19.45 27.23
N LYS A 94 -19.49 19.78 28.45
CA LYS A 94 -20.36 20.39 29.47
C LYS A 94 -20.36 21.92 29.47
N LEU A 95 -19.34 22.54 28.88
CA LEU A 95 -19.22 24.00 28.84
C LEU A 95 -20.38 24.68 28.08
N PRO A 96 -20.90 24.15 26.97
CA PRO A 96 -22.06 24.74 26.30
C PRO A 96 -23.30 24.83 27.20
N PHE A 97 -23.55 23.83 28.04
CA PHE A 97 -24.69 23.84 28.98
C PHE A 97 -24.46 24.80 30.14
N PHE A 98 -23.24 24.88 30.64
CA PHE A 98 -22.87 25.87 31.64
C PHE A 98 -23.05 27.30 31.10
N LEU A 99 -22.62 27.56 29.86
CA LEU A 99 -22.81 28.84 29.18
C LEU A 99 -24.30 29.17 28.98
N ALA A 100 -25.13 28.18 28.61
CA ALA A 100 -26.57 28.36 28.51
C ALA A 100 -27.18 28.77 29.86
N ASP A 101 -26.76 28.13 30.96
CA ASP A 101 -27.22 28.48 32.30
C ASP A 101 -26.74 29.87 32.75
N MET A 102 -25.54 30.29 32.38
CA MET A 102 -25.08 31.66 32.61
C MET A 102 -25.96 32.69 31.89
N LYS A 103 -26.45 32.37 30.69
CA LYS A 103 -27.26 33.26 29.85
C LYS A 103 -28.74 33.29 30.24
N GLU A 104 -29.32 32.11 30.48
CA GLU A 104 -30.76 31.94 30.66
C GLU A 104 -31.18 31.95 32.13
N ARG A 105 -30.28 31.53 33.04
CA ARG A 105 -30.59 31.32 34.47
C ARG A 105 -29.47 31.84 35.40
N PRO A 106 -28.99 33.09 35.24
CA PRO A 106 -27.83 33.60 35.97
C PRO A 106 -28.03 33.60 37.48
N ASP A 107 -29.21 33.93 37.99
CA ASP A 107 -29.46 34.01 39.45
C ASP A 107 -29.39 32.63 40.13
N MET A 108 -29.90 31.59 39.46
CA MET A 108 -29.79 30.22 39.95
C MET A 108 -28.32 29.78 39.98
N LEU A 109 -27.55 30.12 38.96
CA LEU A 109 -26.15 29.76 38.87
C LEU A 109 -25.30 30.52 39.90
N LYS A 110 -25.54 31.82 40.11
CA LYS A 110 -24.93 32.62 41.19
C LYS A 110 -25.18 31.99 42.55
N ALA A 111 -26.41 31.58 42.84
CA ALA A 111 -26.75 30.92 44.10
C ALA A 111 -26.03 29.56 44.28
N LYS A 112 -25.80 28.81 43.19
CA LYS A 112 -25.00 27.57 43.22
C LYS A 112 -23.52 27.86 43.46
N LEU A 113 -22.93 28.85 42.76
CA LEU A 113 -21.53 29.22 42.90
C LEU A 113 -21.22 29.79 44.29
N ALA A 114 -22.12 30.58 44.87
CA ALA A 114 -21.98 31.15 46.21
C ALA A 114 -21.92 30.09 47.32
N LYS A 115 -22.52 28.90 47.11
CA LYS A 115 -22.45 27.78 48.05
C LYS A 115 -21.08 27.08 48.06
N ILE A 116 -20.24 27.32 47.05
CA ILE A 116 -18.92 26.70 46.92
C ILE A 116 -17.87 27.68 47.43
N ALA A 117 -17.41 27.46 48.67
CA ALA A 117 -16.40 28.28 49.34
C ALA A 117 -14.96 28.11 48.78
N SER A 118 -14.77 27.25 47.77
CA SER A 118 -13.46 27.02 47.13
C SER A 118 -13.18 28.05 46.03
N PRO A 119 -11.91 28.44 45.80
CA PRO A 119 -11.52 29.23 44.63
C PRO A 119 -11.58 28.42 43.33
N ALA A 120 -11.47 27.09 43.41
CA ALA A 120 -11.59 26.17 42.28
C ALA A 120 -12.89 25.37 42.35
N ILE A 121 -13.58 25.28 41.21
CA ILE A 121 -14.89 24.63 41.03
C ILE A 121 -14.74 23.59 39.92
N PHE A 122 -15.25 22.40 40.15
CA PHE A 122 -15.18 21.29 39.20
C PHE A 122 -16.56 21.07 38.59
N ILE A 123 -16.62 21.05 37.26
CA ILE A 123 -17.79 20.63 36.50
C ILE A 123 -17.71 19.12 36.33
N GLN A 124 -18.68 18.40 36.89
CA GLN A 124 -18.78 16.95 36.86
C GLN A 124 -19.98 16.49 36.01
N ASP A 125 -19.90 15.26 35.51
CA ASP A 125 -21.02 14.56 34.90
C ASP A 125 -21.58 13.51 35.87
N PRO A 126 -22.61 13.86 36.68
CA PRO A 126 -23.10 12.96 37.71
C PRO A 126 -23.86 11.74 37.15
N LEU A 127 -24.31 11.79 35.89
CA LEU A 127 -25.22 10.79 35.31
C LEU A 127 -24.68 10.15 34.01
N ASN A 128 -23.45 10.47 33.59
CA ASN A 128 -22.96 10.15 32.24
C ASN A 128 -23.97 10.54 31.13
N THR A 129 -24.70 11.65 31.34
CA THR A 129 -25.74 12.10 30.41
C THR A 129 -25.22 13.23 29.56
N SER A 130 -25.53 13.28 28.26
CA SER A 130 -24.98 14.32 27.38
C SER A 130 -25.44 15.75 27.68
N THR A 131 -26.42 15.96 28.57
CA THR A 131 -27.15 17.25 28.70
C THR A 131 -27.13 17.89 30.09
N SER A 132 -26.54 17.26 31.11
CA SER A 132 -26.52 17.82 32.48
C SER A 132 -25.11 17.92 33.05
N TYR A 133 -24.93 18.84 34.01
CA TYR A 133 -23.68 19.05 34.73
C TYR A 133 -23.95 19.35 36.21
N GLU A 134 -22.98 19.02 37.05
CA GLU A 134 -22.97 19.36 38.48
C GLU A 134 -21.73 20.18 38.83
N LEU A 135 -21.89 21.17 39.71
CA LEU A 135 -20.78 21.95 40.25
C LEU A 135 -20.37 21.37 41.60
N SER A 136 -19.10 21.01 41.72
CA SER A 136 -18.54 20.34 42.89
C SER A 136 -17.26 21.03 43.37
N ASN A 137 -16.96 20.90 44.67
CA ASN A 137 -15.66 21.23 45.23
C ASN A 137 -14.69 20.04 45.22
N LYS A 138 -15.16 18.85 44.81
CA LYS A 138 -14.34 17.65 44.70
C LYS A 138 -13.56 17.67 43.40
N SER A 139 -12.27 17.40 43.47
CA SER A 139 -11.41 17.26 42.30
C SER A 139 -11.92 16.20 41.35
N CYS A 140 -11.52 16.29 40.08
CA CYS A 140 -11.83 15.26 39.10
C CYS A 140 -11.30 13.90 39.57
N ALA A 141 -12.00 12.83 39.18
CA ALA A 141 -11.57 11.47 39.47
C ALA A 141 -10.36 11.13 38.58
N PHE A 142 -9.18 11.10 39.19
CA PHE A 142 -7.94 10.69 38.53
C PHE A 142 -7.50 9.31 39.02
N ALA A 143 -6.77 8.57 38.18
CA ALA A 143 -6.14 7.32 38.61
C ALA A 143 -5.08 7.58 39.70
N ASN A 144 -4.94 6.66 40.66
CA ASN A 144 -3.94 6.79 41.71
C ASN A 144 -2.53 6.90 41.14
N GLY A 145 -1.74 7.87 41.62
CA GLY A 145 -0.39 8.14 41.11
C GLY A 145 -0.35 8.92 39.79
N SER A 146 -1.50 9.33 39.25
CA SER A 146 -1.57 10.14 38.04
C SER A 146 -0.98 11.54 38.25
N LYS A 147 -0.24 12.01 37.23
CA LYS A 147 0.30 13.38 37.16
C LYS A 147 -0.81 14.45 37.15
N PHE A 148 -2.04 14.07 36.80
CA PHE A 148 -3.19 14.96 36.86
C PHE A 148 -3.54 15.41 38.28
N ILE A 149 -3.26 14.60 39.31
CA ILE A 149 -3.53 14.95 40.71
C ILE A 149 -2.79 16.24 41.11
N PRO A 150 -1.45 16.32 40.98
CA PRO A 150 -0.74 17.56 41.24
C PRO A 150 -0.99 18.65 40.20
N MET A 151 -1.24 18.33 38.92
CA MET A 151 -1.51 19.36 37.88
C MET A 151 -2.82 20.12 38.10
N TYR A 152 -3.88 19.42 38.54
CA TYR A 152 -5.20 20.01 38.80
C TYR A 152 -5.47 20.20 40.29
N ASN A 153 -4.41 20.44 41.08
CA ASN A 153 -4.55 20.76 42.49
C ASN A 153 -5.22 22.15 42.65
N PRO A 154 -6.36 22.26 43.38
CA PRO A 154 -7.07 23.51 43.61
C PRO A 154 -6.19 24.64 44.20
N GLU A 155 -5.16 24.29 44.97
CA GLU A 155 -4.26 25.25 45.62
C GLU A 155 -3.28 25.94 44.63
N ILE A 156 -3.01 25.31 43.48
CA ILE A 156 -2.04 25.82 42.50
C ILE A 156 -2.70 26.82 41.54
N PHE A 157 -4.00 26.70 41.28
CA PHE A 157 -4.69 27.54 40.30
C PHE A 157 -4.66 29.04 40.61
N PRO A 158 -4.86 29.52 41.84
CA PRO A 158 -4.70 30.94 42.16
C PRO A 158 -3.29 31.47 41.84
N ILE A 159 -2.26 30.63 42.06
CA ILE A 159 -0.87 30.97 41.73
C ILE A 159 -0.71 31.07 40.21
N ILE A 160 -1.12 30.05 39.45
CA ILE A 160 -1.07 30.08 37.97
C ILE A 160 -1.80 31.32 37.45
N MET A 161 -2.99 31.61 37.99
CA MET A 161 -3.79 32.75 37.57
C MET A 161 -3.07 34.08 37.81
N SER A 162 -2.43 34.25 38.97
CA SER A 162 -1.63 35.44 39.25
C SER A 162 -0.47 35.61 38.26
N ILE A 163 0.21 34.52 37.89
CA ILE A 163 1.33 34.55 36.94
C ILE A 163 0.81 34.89 35.53
N VAL A 164 -0.31 34.29 35.10
CA VAL A 164 -0.91 34.53 33.78
C VAL A 164 -1.35 35.99 33.64
N VAL A 165 -2.05 36.52 34.65
CA VAL A 165 -2.58 37.89 34.63
C VAL A 165 -1.46 38.92 34.70
N ASN A 166 -0.46 38.70 35.55
CA ASN A 166 0.75 39.53 35.58
C ASN A 166 1.50 39.48 34.24
N GLY A 167 1.64 38.30 33.64
CA GLY A 167 2.28 38.13 32.32
C GLY A 167 1.54 38.83 31.18
N LEU A 168 0.21 39.02 31.32
CA LEU A 168 -0.62 39.78 30.38
C LEU A 168 -0.65 41.29 30.68
N ASN A 169 0.12 41.77 31.67
CA ASN A 169 0.05 43.14 32.18
C ASN A 169 -1.38 43.58 32.57
N LYS A 170 -2.16 42.65 33.14
CA LYS A 170 -3.50 42.90 33.67
C LYS A 170 -3.46 42.81 35.20
N SER A 171 -4.44 43.41 35.87
CA SER A 171 -4.64 43.25 37.31
C SER A 171 -5.60 42.10 37.60
N THR A 172 -5.29 41.25 38.58
CA THR A 172 -6.23 40.24 39.08
C THR A 172 -7.31 40.90 39.92
N GLU A 173 -8.57 40.56 39.68
CA GLU A 173 -9.64 40.84 40.64
C GLU A 173 -9.68 39.69 41.67
N ARG A 174 -9.85 40.01 42.96
CA ARG A 174 -9.70 39.03 44.05
C ARG A 174 -10.79 37.95 44.09
N ASP A 175 -11.88 38.12 43.35
CA ASP A 175 -13.09 37.31 43.50
C ASP A 175 -13.35 36.33 42.35
N TRP A 176 -12.44 36.22 41.38
CA TRP A 176 -12.60 35.29 40.26
C TRP A 176 -12.65 33.83 40.72
N LYS A 177 -13.58 33.07 40.14
CA LYS A 177 -13.73 31.63 40.36
C LYS A 177 -13.10 30.87 39.21
N ILE A 178 -12.24 29.93 39.54
CA ILE A 178 -11.55 29.07 38.57
C ILE A 178 -12.37 27.80 38.40
N MET A 179 -12.59 27.40 37.16
CA MET A 179 -13.47 26.30 36.80
C MET A 179 -12.72 25.27 35.98
N ILE A 180 -12.92 23.99 36.31
CA ILE A 180 -12.26 22.85 35.67
C ILE A 180 -13.34 21.90 35.19
N ASP A 181 -13.35 21.60 33.90
CA ASP A 181 -14.26 20.62 33.33
C ASP A 181 -13.67 19.22 33.41
N CYS A 182 -14.18 18.39 34.31
CA CYS A 182 -13.70 17.02 34.47
C CYS A 182 -14.03 16.11 33.27
N THR A 183 -14.89 16.58 32.36
CA THR A 183 -15.22 15.86 31.11
C THR A 183 -14.42 16.35 29.91
N PHE A 184 -13.52 17.31 30.09
CA PHE A 184 -12.64 17.78 29.03
C PHE A 184 -11.82 16.61 28.46
N GLU A 185 -11.86 16.44 27.14
CA GLU A 185 -11.26 15.27 26.48
C GLU A 185 -9.76 15.13 26.75
N GLY A 186 -9.02 16.24 26.94
CA GLY A 186 -7.61 16.19 27.33
C GLY A 186 -7.39 15.55 28.71
N ILE A 187 -8.33 15.72 29.64
CA ILE A 187 -8.30 15.03 30.95
C ILE A 187 -8.70 13.56 30.79
N THR A 188 -9.78 13.28 30.07
CA THR A 188 -10.28 11.89 29.94
C THR A 188 -9.39 11.00 29.09
N MET A 189 -8.62 11.59 28.16
CA MET A 189 -7.59 10.92 27.36
C MET A 189 -6.21 10.88 28.05
N TYR A 190 -6.10 11.43 29.27
CA TYR A 190 -4.86 11.51 30.04
C TYR A 190 -3.70 12.23 29.32
N ASP A 191 -3.98 13.27 28.52
CA ASP A 191 -2.94 14.09 27.90
C ASP A 191 -2.35 15.11 28.90
N THR A 192 -1.11 14.89 29.31
CA THR A 192 -0.38 15.73 30.27
C THR A 192 0.36 16.91 29.64
N SER A 193 0.34 17.06 28.31
CA SER A 193 1.05 18.12 27.58
C SER A 193 0.28 19.44 27.48
N MET A 194 -0.99 19.40 27.89
CA MET A 194 -1.85 20.56 27.89
C MET A 194 -2.63 20.68 29.20
N GLN A 195 -3.01 21.91 29.54
CA GLN A 195 -3.93 22.15 30.63
C GLN A 195 -4.91 23.23 30.22
N ARG A 196 -6.18 23.00 30.57
CA ARG A 196 -7.27 23.91 30.25
C ARG A 196 -8.14 24.14 31.46
N PHE A 197 -8.46 25.40 31.72
CA PHE A 197 -9.37 25.81 32.77
C PHE A 197 -10.03 27.13 32.39
N TYR A 198 -11.13 27.42 33.08
CA TYR A 198 -11.99 28.55 32.80
C TYR A 198 -12.02 29.48 34.00
N VAL A 199 -12.32 30.75 33.78
CA VAL A 199 -12.41 31.76 34.82
C VAL A 199 -13.72 32.51 34.65
N VAL A 200 -14.46 32.68 35.72
CA VAL A 200 -15.70 33.46 35.76
C VAL A 200 -15.69 34.42 36.94
N ASP A 201 -16.30 35.57 36.78
CA ASP A 201 -16.56 36.48 37.89
C ASP A 201 -17.79 36.04 38.71
N PRO A 202 -17.90 36.45 39.98
CA PRO A 202 -19.07 36.16 40.81
C PRO A 202 -20.38 36.71 40.21
N ASN A 203 -20.31 37.78 39.42
CA ASN A 203 -21.47 38.42 38.82
C ASN A 203 -21.87 37.81 37.47
N LEU A 204 -21.13 36.83 36.95
CA LEU A 204 -21.33 36.19 35.66
C LEU A 204 -21.39 37.18 34.49
N THR A 205 -20.57 38.23 34.55
CA THR A 205 -20.43 39.25 33.50
C THR A 205 -19.41 38.86 32.44
N PHE A 206 -18.44 38.00 32.76
CA PHE A 206 -17.48 37.48 31.80
C PHE A 206 -17.18 35.99 32.02
N ILE A 207 -16.68 35.37 30.96
CA ILE A 207 -16.05 34.05 31.00
C ILE A 207 -14.74 34.11 30.22
N GLY A 208 -13.68 33.60 30.84
CA GLY A 208 -12.36 33.51 30.27
C GLY A 208 -11.92 32.06 30.11
N THR A 209 -11.30 31.74 28.98
CA THR A 209 -10.61 30.47 28.78
C THR A 209 -9.10 30.67 28.92
N ILE A 210 -8.44 29.79 29.67
CA ILE A 210 -6.99 29.67 29.69
C ILE A 210 -6.60 28.30 29.18
N THR A 211 -5.77 28.29 28.13
CA THR A 211 -5.21 27.07 27.55
C THR A 211 -3.70 27.15 27.53
N SER A 212 -3.04 26.23 28.20
CA SER A 212 -1.59 26.06 28.16
C SER A 212 -1.22 24.85 27.33
N THR A 213 -0.16 24.97 26.53
CA THR A 213 0.37 23.89 25.71
C THR A 213 1.89 23.97 25.66
N VAL A 214 2.56 22.82 25.82
CA VAL A 214 4.00 22.71 25.68
C VAL A 214 4.36 22.37 24.24
N THR A 215 5.27 23.15 23.66
CA THR A 215 5.79 22.93 22.31
C THR A 215 7.30 23.10 22.31
N ASN A 216 7.96 22.67 21.23
CA ASN A 216 9.35 23.06 21.00
C ASN A 216 9.39 24.48 20.45
N ILE A 217 10.40 25.25 20.86
CA ILE A 217 10.72 26.56 20.31
C ILE A 217 12.06 26.52 19.59
N ILE A 218 12.06 26.99 18.34
CA ILE A 218 13.25 27.23 17.54
C ILE A 218 13.49 28.73 17.54
N ARG A 219 14.67 29.16 17.98
CA ARG A 219 15.13 30.55 18.00
C ARG A 219 16.33 30.71 17.06
N PRO A 220 16.09 30.99 15.76
CA PRO A 220 17.15 30.99 14.75
C PRO A 220 18.28 31.98 15.04
N ALA A 221 17.95 33.16 15.60
CA ALA A 221 18.93 34.19 15.94
C ALA A 221 19.94 33.70 16.99
N LEU A 222 19.49 32.91 17.96
CA LEU A 222 20.33 32.35 19.02
C LEU A 222 20.82 30.92 18.73
N ARG A 223 20.40 30.31 17.61
CA ARG A 223 20.61 28.89 17.30
C ARG A 223 20.17 27.96 18.45
N GLN A 224 19.10 28.35 19.14
CA GLN A 224 18.59 27.64 20.31
C GLN A 224 17.37 26.80 19.93
N PHE A 225 17.37 25.54 20.35
CA PHE A 225 16.23 24.63 20.30
C PHE A 225 15.93 24.15 21.72
N THR A 226 14.75 24.48 22.23
CA THR A 226 14.34 24.14 23.61
C THR A 226 12.82 23.97 23.67
N SER A 227 12.26 23.71 24.85
CA SER A 227 10.81 23.71 25.07
C SER A 227 10.30 25.10 25.40
N ALA A 228 9.03 25.35 25.14
CA ALA A 228 8.32 26.48 25.67
C ALA A 228 6.86 26.11 25.97
N THR A 229 6.32 26.68 27.04
CA THR A 229 4.89 26.61 27.31
C THR A 229 4.26 27.92 26.91
N SER A 230 3.36 27.82 25.95
CA SER A 230 2.53 28.93 25.50
C SER A 230 1.18 28.87 26.20
N ILE A 231 0.65 30.03 26.56
CA ILE A 231 -0.66 30.18 27.18
C ILE A 231 -1.47 31.15 26.34
N PHE A 232 -2.67 30.71 25.96
CA PHE A 232 -3.66 31.47 25.23
C PHE A 232 -4.79 31.81 26.19
N PHE A 233 -5.07 33.11 26.32
CA PHE A 233 -6.14 33.64 27.13
C PHE A 233 -7.18 34.31 26.24
N VAL A 234 -8.39 33.75 26.23
CA VAL A 234 -9.54 34.32 25.52
C VAL A 234 -10.52 34.83 26.55
N ASN A 235 -10.73 36.15 26.59
CA ASN A 235 -11.73 36.75 27.46
C ASN A 235 -12.98 37.11 26.66
N SER A 236 -14.16 36.75 27.18
CA SER A 236 -15.44 37.09 26.58
C SER A 236 -16.38 37.71 27.60
N SER A 237 -16.91 38.89 27.31
CA SER A 237 -18.09 39.37 28.03
C SER A 237 -19.27 38.47 27.71
N ILE A 238 -20.06 38.13 28.72
CA ILE A 238 -21.30 37.39 28.52
C ILE A 238 -22.28 38.23 27.69
N ALA A 239 -22.29 39.56 27.81
CA ALA A 239 -23.18 40.42 27.03
C ALA A 239 -22.97 40.29 25.51
N ASP A 240 -21.71 40.10 25.07
CA ASP A 240 -21.32 40.03 23.66
C ASP A 240 -21.67 38.70 22.99
N ILE A 241 -22.00 37.66 23.77
CA ILE A 241 -22.34 36.34 23.26
C ILE A 241 -23.76 36.34 22.70
N GLN A 242 -23.93 36.00 21.43
CA GLN A 242 -25.21 36.04 20.73
C GLN A 242 -25.76 34.63 20.51
N SER A 243 -27.08 34.49 20.46
CA SER A 243 -27.73 33.25 20.04
C SER A 243 -27.54 33.03 18.54
N ASN A 244 -27.19 31.82 18.12
CA ASN A 244 -27.05 31.45 16.72
C ASN A 244 -28.40 30.97 16.14
N ALA A 245 -28.69 31.29 14.87
CA ALA A 245 -29.94 30.95 14.20
C ALA A 245 -30.20 29.43 14.06
N GLY A 246 -29.14 28.61 14.13
CA GLY A 246 -29.22 27.14 14.15
C GLY A 246 -29.35 26.51 15.53
N GLY A 247 -29.54 27.31 16.59
CA GLY A 247 -29.41 26.87 17.98
C GLY A 247 -27.98 27.01 18.50
N GLY A 248 -27.84 27.32 19.79
CA GLY A 248 -26.56 27.55 20.46
C GLY A 248 -26.11 29.02 20.48
N TYR A 249 -24.84 29.23 20.82
CA TYR A 249 -24.26 30.56 21.03
C TYR A 249 -23.04 30.78 20.10
N VAL A 250 -22.75 32.04 19.78
CA VAL A 250 -21.59 32.44 18.95
C VAL A 250 -21.04 33.77 19.45
N ARG A 251 -19.72 33.96 19.34
CA ARG A 251 -19.07 35.25 19.64
C ARG A 251 -17.76 35.33 18.84
N PRO A 252 -17.82 35.79 17.58
CA PRO A 252 -16.63 35.98 16.76
C PRO A 252 -15.71 37.01 17.41
N ILE A 253 -14.40 36.74 17.39
CA ILE A 253 -13.39 37.62 17.99
C ILE A 253 -12.34 38.01 16.97
N ASN A 254 -11.71 39.17 17.16
CA ASN A 254 -10.48 39.51 16.45
C ASN A 254 -9.28 38.88 17.16
N PRO A 255 -8.62 37.85 16.58
CA PRO A 255 -7.57 37.12 17.28
C PRO A 255 -6.35 38.00 17.63
N ASP A 256 -6.09 39.05 16.85
CA ASP A 256 -4.95 39.97 17.04
C ASP A 256 -5.11 40.94 18.20
N LYS A 257 -6.34 41.17 18.65
CA LYS A 257 -6.64 42.14 19.71
C LYS A 257 -7.18 41.48 20.97
N GLU A 258 -7.90 40.37 20.82
CA GLU A 258 -8.69 39.78 21.91
C GLU A 258 -8.11 38.49 22.48
N VAL A 259 -7.14 37.87 21.80
CA VAL A 259 -6.43 36.69 22.31
C VAL A 259 -5.12 37.12 22.96
N GLY A 260 -5.04 37.00 24.28
CA GLY A 260 -3.81 37.21 25.02
C GLY A 260 -2.86 36.04 24.85
N THR A 261 -1.60 36.31 24.48
CA THR A 261 -0.58 35.29 24.22
C THR A 261 0.67 35.56 25.06
N ILE A 262 0.98 34.62 25.96
CA ILE A 262 2.17 34.65 26.82
C ILE A 262 2.90 33.32 26.76
N MET A 263 4.20 33.32 27.00
CA MET A 263 5.03 32.13 26.89
C MET A 263 6.19 32.13 27.88
N ALA A 264 6.51 30.96 28.41
CA ALA A 264 7.71 30.71 29.20
C ALA A 264 8.64 29.79 28.41
N ILE A 265 9.80 30.31 28.01
CA ILE A 265 10.84 29.58 27.28
C ILE A 265 11.65 28.77 28.30
N GLY A 266 11.74 27.46 28.16
CA GLY A 266 12.42 26.54 29.08
C GLY A 266 11.51 25.86 30.10
N TYR A 267 10.33 26.42 30.41
CA TYR A 267 9.27 25.69 31.11
C TYR A 267 8.73 24.60 30.16
N PRO A 268 8.40 23.39 30.64
CA PRO A 268 8.26 22.89 32.01
C PRO A 268 9.54 22.42 32.73
N PHE A 269 10.70 22.38 32.06
CA PHE A 269 11.95 21.86 32.65
C PHE A 269 12.60 22.86 33.62
N GLU A 270 12.49 24.15 33.31
CA GLU A 270 13.04 25.25 34.10
C GLU A 270 11.91 26.12 34.67
N ASN A 271 12.18 26.79 35.79
CA ASN A 271 11.26 27.79 36.35
C ASN A 271 11.58 29.15 35.72
N VAL A 272 10.81 29.52 34.71
CA VAL A 272 11.08 30.69 33.87
C VAL A 272 9.82 31.57 33.82
N PRO A 273 9.93 32.90 33.88
CA PRO A 273 8.76 33.79 33.83
C PRO A 273 8.01 33.70 32.50
N LEU A 274 6.69 33.97 32.56
CA LEU A 274 5.86 34.16 31.37
C LEU A 274 6.10 35.55 30.79
N THR A 275 6.33 35.61 29.49
CA THR A 275 6.55 36.85 28.74
C THR A 275 5.55 36.94 27.58
N PRO A 276 5.01 38.12 27.27
CA PRO A 276 4.19 38.31 26.09
C PRO A 276 4.93 37.92 24.80
N PHE A 277 4.21 37.31 23.87
CA PHE A 277 4.69 37.15 22.50
C PHE A 277 3.58 37.52 21.53
N LYS A 278 3.95 37.95 20.33
CA LYS A 278 2.98 38.24 19.27
C LYS A 278 2.88 37.06 18.32
N PHE A 279 1.70 36.44 18.25
CA PHE A 279 1.37 35.47 17.22
C PHE A 279 1.32 36.16 15.84
N VAL A 280 2.11 35.70 14.87
CA VAL A 280 2.14 36.28 13.52
C VAL A 280 1.28 35.46 12.57
N LYS A 281 1.60 34.17 12.41
CA LYS A 281 0.89 33.25 11.52
C LYS A 281 1.17 31.79 11.87
N THR A 282 0.29 30.91 11.42
CA THR A 282 0.56 29.48 11.28
C THR A 282 1.18 29.22 9.91
N ASN A 283 2.21 28.39 9.85
CA ASN A 283 2.90 27.99 8.63
C ASN A 283 2.38 26.64 8.11
N GLU A 284 2.68 26.35 6.84
CA GLU A 284 2.29 25.10 6.17
C GLU A 284 2.94 23.85 6.78
N ASP A 285 4.06 24.01 7.50
CA ASP A 285 4.74 22.92 8.22
C ASP A 285 4.12 22.61 9.60
N GLY A 286 3.01 23.26 9.95
CA GLY A 286 2.35 23.09 11.25
C GLY A 286 3.06 23.83 12.39
N SER A 287 3.91 24.82 12.11
CA SER A 287 4.54 25.69 13.11
C SER A 287 3.84 27.06 13.24
N ILE A 288 3.98 27.72 14.39
CA ILE A 288 3.61 29.14 14.56
C ILE A 288 4.87 30.00 14.42
N THR A 289 4.82 31.04 13.59
CA THR A 289 5.78 32.14 13.67
C THR A 289 5.33 33.13 14.74
N ALA A 290 6.20 33.37 15.73
CA ALA A 290 5.99 34.26 16.85
C ALA A 290 7.08 35.35 16.90
N ASN A 291 6.70 36.58 17.24
CA ASN A 291 7.65 37.63 17.58
C ASN A 291 7.77 37.75 19.09
N LEU A 292 8.99 37.59 19.59
CA LEU A 292 9.35 37.75 21.00
C LEU A 292 9.86 39.18 21.22
N THR A 293 9.36 39.86 22.24
CA THR A 293 9.91 41.14 22.70
C THR A 293 11.09 40.90 23.63
N LEU A 294 12.28 41.32 23.22
CA LEU A 294 13.49 41.29 24.05
C LEU A 294 13.52 42.50 24.99
N SER A 295 14.39 42.45 26.00
CA SER A 295 14.57 43.51 27.01
C SER A 295 14.95 44.89 26.46
N ASN A 296 15.36 44.98 25.19
CA ASN A 296 15.85 46.21 24.54
C ASN A 296 14.88 46.71 23.46
N ASP A 297 13.58 46.39 23.54
CA ASP A 297 12.56 46.64 22.50
C ASP A 297 12.83 46.01 21.12
N ASN A 298 13.91 45.24 20.99
CA ASN A 298 14.19 44.44 19.81
C ASN A 298 13.24 43.25 19.74
N THR A 299 12.77 42.92 18.54
CA THR A 299 11.96 41.74 18.30
C THR A 299 12.79 40.59 17.73
N GLU A 300 12.63 39.40 18.29
CA GLU A 300 13.19 38.16 17.73
C GLU A 300 12.08 37.31 17.13
N ILE A 301 12.32 36.74 15.95
CA ILE A 301 11.41 35.76 15.35
C ILE A 301 11.75 34.38 15.93
N ALA A 302 10.74 33.73 16.49
CA ALA A 302 10.80 32.35 16.96
C ALA A 302 9.72 31.50 16.27
N MET A 303 9.96 30.19 16.22
CA MET A 303 8.99 29.21 15.70
C MET A 303 8.58 28.25 16.80
N LEU A 304 7.28 28.09 17.01
CA LEU A 304 6.70 27.15 17.98
C LEU A 304 6.14 25.95 17.22
N VAL A 305 6.54 24.74 17.61
CA VAL A 305 6.12 23.50 16.94
C VAL A 305 6.10 22.33 17.92
N GLY A 306 4.95 21.69 18.05
CA GLY A 306 4.83 20.36 18.65
C GLY A 306 5.31 19.31 17.65
N ARG A 307 6.03 18.30 18.11
CA ARG A 307 6.46 17.19 17.27
C ARG A 307 6.16 15.88 17.98
N ALA A 308 5.54 14.92 17.32
CA ALA A 308 5.26 13.61 17.92
C ALA A 308 5.48 12.49 16.91
N GLY A 309 6.24 11.47 17.28
CA GLY A 309 6.50 10.32 16.41
C GLY A 309 7.88 9.75 16.63
N ASN A 310 8.43 9.15 15.58
CA ASN A 310 9.60 8.31 15.69
C ASN A 310 10.67 8.66 14.65
N TYR A 311 11.92 8.42 15.02
CA TYR A 311 13.03 8.52 14.09
C TYR A 311 14.05 7.42 14.34
N ARG A 312 14.87 7.14 13.35
CA ARG A 312 16.10 6.36 13.50
C ARG A 312 17.28 7.20 13.05
N ASP A 313 18.43 7.05 13.70
CA ASP A 313 19.63 7.85 13.51
C ASP A 313 19.40 9.36 13.77
N SER A 314 18.63 10.06 12.92
CA SER A 314 18.05 11.38 13.20
C SER A 314 16.73 11.59 12.46
N ALA A 315 15.87 12.50 12.95
CA ALA A 315 14.63 12.89 12.28
C ALA A 315 14.84 13.49 10.87
N SER A 316 16.05 13.95 10.55
CA SER A 316 16.43 14.46 9.22
C SER A 316 16.89 13.36 8.25
N VAL A 317 17.22 12.17 8.76
CA VAL A 317 17.69 11.02 7.99
C VAL A 317 16.55 10.03 7.80
N THR A 318 15.97 9.53 8.88
CA THR A 318 14.83 8.61 8.86
C THR A 318 13.85 9.01 9.96
N GLY A 319 12.71 9.55 9.59
CA GLY A 319 11.75 10.12 10.54
C GLY A 319 10.31 10.00 10.03
N HIS A 320 9.41 9.61 10.93
CA HIS A 320 7.98 9.56 10.71
C HIS A 320 7.31 10.17 11.94
N TYR A 321 6.93 11.43 11.82
CA TYR A 321 6.39 12.22 12.93
C TYR A 321 5.39 13.24 12.42
N SER A 322 4.48 13.67 13.28
CA SER A 322 3.60 14.79 13.01
C SER A 322 4.19 16.07 13.59
N SER A 323 4.14 17.15 12.80
CA SER A 323 4.39 18.51 13.28
C SER A 323 3.04 19.19 13.47
N PHE A 324 2.81 19.77 14.64
CA PHE A 324 1.50 20.33 14.97
C PHE A 324 1.63 21.55 15.86
N THR A 325 0.57 22.35 15.90
CA THR A 325 0.47 23.52 16.75
C THR A 325 -0.98 23.83 17.09
N ILE A 326 -1.22 24.60 18.14
CA ILE A 326 -2.56 25.02 18.52
C ILE A 326 -3.15 25.98 17.48
N ARG A 327 -4.40 25.74 17.10
CA ARG A 327 -5.16 26.63 16.24
C ARG A 327 -5.53 27.88 17.03
N ARG A 328 -5.23 29.04 16.46
CA ARG A 328 -5.62 30.31 17.05
C ARG A 328 -7.15 30.45 17.08
N PRO A 329 -7.77 30.75 18.24
CA PRO A 329 -9.21 30.95 18.35
C PRO A 329 -9.73 32.09 17.48
N THR A 330 -10.82 31.86 16.76
CA THR A 330 -11.54 32.88 15.95
C THR A 330 -12.93 33.20 16.49
N ASP A 331 -13.45 32.35 17.37
CA ASP A 331 -14.71 32.53 18.07
C ASP A 331 -14.52 32.09 19.53
N ALA A 332 -14.98 32.93 20.47
CA ALA A 332 -14.78 32.66 21.89
C ALA A 332 -15.71 31.56 22.43
N VAL A 333 -16.90 31.40 21.86
CA VAL A 333 -17.81 30.30 22.23
C VAL A 333 -17.31 28.97 21.67
N GLU A 334 -16.81 28.99 20.44
CA GLU A 334 -16.16 27.81 19.85
C GLU A 334 -14.95 27.38 20.67
N ASP A 335 -14.09 28.34 21.09
CA ASP A 335 -12.99 28.05 22.00
C ASP A 335 -13.52 27.42 23.29
N LEU A 336 -14.47 28.02 24.02
CA LEU A 336 -15.03 27.45 25.25
C LEU A 336 -15.41 25.96 25.13
N TYR A 337 -15.96 25.57 23.99
CA TYR A 337 -16.34 24.18 23.71
C TYR A 337 -15.19 23.28 23.27
N LYS A 338 -14.25 23.76 22.45
CA LYS A 338 -13.20 22.90 21.88
C LYS A 338 -11.89 23.63 21.66
N VAL A 339 -10.79 22.89 21.80
CA VAL A 339 -9.47 23.29 21.33
C VAL A 339 -9.06 22.43 20.15
N GLN A 340 -8.56 23.07 19.11
CA GLN A 340 -8.09 22.40 17.90
C GLN A 340 -6.58 22.57 17.76
N TYR A 341 -5.92 21.50 17.32
CA TYR A 341 -4.53 21.51 16.88
C TYR A 341 -4.53 21.30 15.37
N VAL A 342 -3.76 22.14 14.68
CA VAL A 342 -3.50 22.00 13.24
C VAL A 342 -2.11 21.43 13.04
N GLY A 343 -1.91 20.61 12.02
CA GLY A 343 -0.63 19.96 11.82
C GLY A 343 -0.55 19.14 10.55
N VAL A 344 0.65 18.61 10.29
CA VAL A 344 0.98 17.77 9.15
C VAL A 344 1.80 16.56 9.58
N PRO A 345 1.52 15.37 9.01
CA PRO A 345 2.46 14.27 9.09
C PRO A 345 3.72 14.60 8.28
N VAL A 346 4.86 14.06 8.68
CA VAL A 346 6.14 14.21 7.99
C VAL A 346 6.78 12.83 7.89
N THR A 347 7.06 12.38 6.67
CA THR A 347 7.93 11.22 6.39
C THR A 347 9.24 11.69 5.78
N LYS A 348 10.34 11.11 6.22
CA LYS A 348 11.67 11.30 5.68
C LYS A 348 12.40 9.97 5.69
N ASN A 349 12.99 9.59 4.56
CA ASN A 349 13.86 8.42 4.46
C ASN A 349 15.00 8.69 3.47
N ALA A 350 16.19 8.98 3.98
CA ALA A 350 17.39 9.24 3.19
C ALA A 350 17.83 8.05 2.33
N TRP A 351 17.39 6.83 2.66
CA TRP A 351 17.70 5.60 1.92
C TRP A 351 16.61 5.23 0.90
N ALA A 352 15.55 6.04 0.78
CA ALA A 352 14.46 5.78 -0.15
C ALA A 352 14.87 5.77 -1.63
N TRP A 353 16.05 6.30 -1.98
CA TRP A 353 16.61 6.19 -3.34
C TRP A 353 16.71 4.74 -3.82
N GLY A 354 16.98 3.78 -2.93
CA GLY A 354 16.98 2.35 -3.27
C GLY A 354 15.62 1.90 -3.77
N HIS A 355 14.55 2.27 -3.06
CA HIS A 355 13.16 2.00 -3.45
C HIS A 355 12.78 2.69 -4.77
N ILE A 356 13.32 3.89 -5.06
CA ILE A 356 13.10 4.57 -6.36
C ILE A 356 13.66 3.72 -7.50
N ILE A 357 14.92 3.28 -7.39
CA ILE A 357 15.59 2.49 -8.43
C ILE A 357 14.86 1.16 -8.65
N VAL A 358 14.50 0.46 -7.57
CA VAL A 358 13.82 -0.83 -7.64
C VAL A 358 12.44 -0.70 -8.25
N ASN A 359 11.65 0.29 -7.84
CA ASN A 359 10.34 0.55 -8.44
C ASN A 359 10.46 0.97 -9.91
N ALA A 360 11.42 1.82 -10.27
CA ALA A 360 11.66 2.23 -11.65
C ALA A 360 12.05 1.04 -12.54
N TYR A 361 12.89 0.12 -12.04
CA TYR A 361 13.21 -1.13 -12.72
C TYR A 361 11.96 -1.99 -12.97
N GLY A 362 11.12 -2.16 -11.94
CA GLY A 362 9.87 -2.90 -12.05
C GLY A 362 8.92 -2.29 -13.08
N MET A 363 8.78 -0.97 -13.07
CA MET A 363 7.97 -0.22 -14.04
C MET A 363 8.49 -0.38 -15.48
N ALA A 364 9.79 -0.19 -15.68
CA ALA A 364 10.41 -0.30 -17.00
C ALA A 364 10.25 -1.72 -17.57
N SER A 365 10.47 -2.74 -16.74
CA SER A 365 10.37 -4.16 -17.15
C SER A 365 8.93 -4.57 -17.51
N ILE A 366 7.96 -4.20 -16.68
CA ILE A 366 6.54 -4.48 -16.94
C ILE A 366 6.03 -3.65 -18.12
N GLY A 367 6.39 -2.36 -18.18
CA GLY A 367 6.04 -1.46 -19.28
C GLY A 367 6.56 -1.97 -20.62
N PHE A 368 7.83 -2.39 -20.67
CA PHE A 368 8.42 -3.03 -21.85
C PHE A 368 7.63 -4.29 -22.25
N SER A 369 7.31 -5.16 -21.30
CA SER A 369 6.53 -6.38 -21.56
C SER A 369 5.16 -6.06 -22.16
N ILE A 370 4.44 -5.06 -21.63
CA ILE A 370 3.13 -4.62 -22.15
C ILE A 370 3.26 -4.07 -23.57
N ILE A 371 4.23 -3.17 -23.81
CA ILE A 371 4.45 -2.53 -25.12
C ILE A 371 4.81 -3.59 -26.16
N ALA A 372 5.78 -4.47 -25.86
CA ALA A 372 6.19 -5.53 -26.77
C ALA A 372 5.03 -6.48 -27.08
N SER A 373 4.21 -6.82 -26.10
CA SER A 373 3.04 -7.67 -26.30
C SER A 373 1.96 -7.02 -27.17
N CYS A 374 1.76 -5.71 -27.03
CA CYS A 374 0.85 -4.95 -27.89
C CYS A 374 1.37 -4.89 -29.34
N LEU A 375 2.67 -4.67 -29.54
CA LEU A 375 3.31 -4.71 -30.86
C LEU A 375 3.15 -6.10 -31.50
N VAL A 376 3.46 -7.15 -30.74
CA VAL A 376 3.25 -8.55 -31.14
C VAL A 376 1.79 -8.78 -31.54
N GLY A 377 0.83 -8.40 -30.71
CA GLY A 377 -0.59 -8.57 -31.01
C GLY A 377 -1.03 -7.82 -32.26
N TYR A 378 -0.53 -6.60 -32.47
CA TYR A 378 -0.84 -5.77 -33.63
C TYR A 378 -0.31 -6.37 -34.93
N HIS A 379 0.99 -6.68 -35.00
CA HIS A 379 1.62 -7.21 -36.21
C HIS A 379 1.20 -8.66 -36.50
N THR A 380 0.98 -9.47 -35.46
CA THR A 380 0.43 -10.82 -35.62
C THR A 380 -1.00 -10.74 -36.17
N ASN A 381 -1.85 -9.84 -35.66
CA ASN A 381 -3.19 -9.64 -36.21
C ASN A 381 -3.16 -9.14 -37.66
N LYS A 382 -2.25 -8.20 -38.00
CA LYS A 382 -2.09 -7.73 -39.39
C LYS A 382 -1.78 -8.88 -40.35
N ARG A 383 -1.03 -9.88 -39.89
CA ARG A 383 -0.62 -11.05 -40.68
C ARG A 383 -1.67 -12.15 -40.73
N THR A 384 -2.34 -12.43 -39.61
CA THR A 384 -3.26 -13.58 -39.50
C THR A 384 -4.73 -13.21 -39.64
N ARG A 385 -5.11 -11.93 -39.46
CA ARG A 385 -6.49 -11.38 -39.51
C ARG A 385 -7.46 -11.97 -38.48
N HIS A 386 -6.99 -12.34 -37.29
CA HIS A 386 -7.78 -12.98 -36.22
C HIS A 386 -8.48 -12.02 -35.25
N GLY A 387 -8.27 -10.71 -35.41
CA GLY A 387 -8.64 -9.70 -34.43
C GLY A 387 -7.52 -9.50 -33.41
N PHE A 388 -7.36 -8.26 -32.95
CA PHE A 388 -6.29 -7.86 -32.03
C PHE A 388 -6.35 -8.65 -30.71
N PHE A 389 -7.53 -8.75 -30.10
CA PHE A 389 -7.72 -9.45 -28.83
C PHE A 389 -7.32 -10.93 -28.85
N ASN A 390 -7.56 -11.63 -29.97
CA ASN A 390 -7.18 -13.04 -30.11
C ASN A 390 -5.68 -13.23 -30.40
N SER A 391 -5.00 -12.17 -30.83
CA SER A 391 -3.59 -12.17 -31.19
C SER A 391 -2.68 -11.72 -30.03
N LEU A 392 -3.26 -11.26 -28.91
CA LEU A 392 -2.50 -10.82 -27.75
C LEU A 392 -1.88 -12.03 -27.02
N PRO A 393 -0.56 -12.02 -26.75
CA PRO A 393 0.07 -13.05 -25.94
C PRO A 393 -0.27 -12.87 -24.44
N ASP A 394 -0.14 -13.94 -23.65
CA ASP A 394 -0.29 -13.90 -22.18
C ASP A 394 0.99 -13.30 -21.55
N VAL A 395 0.89 -12.16 -20.88
CA VAL A 395 2.05 -11.47 -20.28
C VAL A 395 2.39 -11.97 -18.88
N SER A 396 1.61 -12.90 -18.33
CA SER A 396 1.69 -13.34 -16.94
C SER A 396 3.10 -13.81 -16.54
N ARG A 397 3.81 -14.53 -17.43
CA ARG A 397 5.14 -15.04 -17.12
C ARG A 397 6.18 -13.92 -17.03
N GLN A 398 6.25 -13.04 -18.02
CA GLN A 398 7.22 -11.95 -18.05
C GLN A 398 6.99 -10.99 -16.88
N VAL A 399 5.72 -10.69 -16.58
CA VAL A 399 5.32 -9.88 -15.43
C VAL A 399 5.70 -10.59 -14.13
N THR A 400 5.41 -11.87 -13.97
CA THR A 400 5.79 -12.64 -12.77
C THR A 400 7.30 -12.59 -12.53
N MET A 401 8.12 -12.77 -13.57
CA MET A 401 9.59 -12.68 -13.44
C MET A 401 10.05 -11.28 -13.02
N SER A 402 9.46 -10.24 -13.62
CA SER A 402 9.75 -8.85 -13.27
C SER A 402 9.38 -8.55 -11.81
N VAL A 403 8.21 -9.01 -11.36
CA VAL A 403 7.71 -8.85 -9.99
C VAL A 403 8.57 -9.62 -8.99
N ILE A 404 9.03 -10.84 -9.32
CA ILE A 404 9.96 -11.61 -8.48
C ILE A 404 11.28 -10.86 -8.33
N MET A 405 11.86 -10.37 -9.43
CA MET A 405 13.11 -9.62 -9.39
C MET A 405 12.95 -8.33 -8.59
N HIS A 406 11.84 -7.60 -8.77
CA HIS A 406 11.49 -6.46 -7.94
C HIS A 406 11.40 -6.85 -6.45
N GLY A 407 10.74 -7.96 -6.12
CA GLY A 407 10.63 -8.47 -4.75
C GLY A 407 11.98 -8.79 -4.11
N VAL A 408 12.90 -9.40 -4.86
CA VAL A 408 14.28 -9.68 -4.40
C VAL A 408 15.07 -8.39 -4.19
N LEU A 409 15.03 -7.46 -5.14
CA LEU A 409 15.70 -6.16 -5.02
C LEU A 409 15.11 -5.30 -3.89
N SER A 410 13.83 -5.47 -3.60
CA SER A 410 13.14 -4.83 -2.48
C SER A 410 13.66 -5.33 -1.13
N ILE A 411 14.05 -6.61 -1.00
CA ILE A 411 14.71 -7.10 0.22
C ILE A 411 16.04 -6.37 0.45
N ILE A 412 16.81 -6.14 -0.61
CA ILE A 412 18.07 -5.40 -0.52
C ILE A 412 17.79 -3.95 -0.10
N SER A 413 16.77 -3.31 -0.68
CA SER A 413 16.38 -1.94 -0.32
C SER A 413 15.91 -1.82 1.13
N CYS A 414 15.12 -2.80 1.62
CA CYS A 414 14.77 -2.92 3.03
C CYS A 414 15.99 -3.16 3.93
N ALA A 415 17.01 -3.88 3.46
CA ALA A 415 18.23 -4.05 4.25
C ALA A 415 19.00 -2.71 4.35
N LEU A 416 19.05 -1.93 3.26
CA LEU A 416 19.73 -0.63 3.22
C LEU A 416 19.06 0.42 4.11
N ASP A 417 17.73 0.50 4.12
CA ASP A 417 17.00 1.42 4.99
C ASP A 417 16.80 0.87 6.43
N LYS A 418 17.47 -0.24 6.76
CA LYS A 418 17.32 -0.97 8.02
C LYS A 418 15.85 -1.28 8.32
N GLY A 419 15.04 -1.53 7.28
CA GLY A 419 13.61 -1.82 7.26
C GLY A 419 12.72 -0.72 7.81
N TRP A 420 13.17 0.53 7.67
CA TRP A 420 12.35 1.70 7.97
C TRP A 420 11.02 1.69 7.20
N ALA A 421 11.04 1.33 5.91
CA ALA A 421 9.83 1.25 5.09
C ALA A 421 8.78 0.26 5.65
N LEU A 422 9.21 -0.86 6.24
CA LEU A 422 8.30 -1.82 6.87
C LEU A 422 7.69 -1.27 8.17
N TYR A 423 8.49 -0.55 8.94
CA TYR A 423 8.00 0.13 10.14
C TYR A 423 6.99 1.23 9.79
N GLU A 424 7.29 2.08 8.81
CA GLU A 424 6.36 3.12 8.35
C GLU A 424 5.03 2.51 7.88
N TRP A 425 5.07 1.38 7.16
CA TRP A 425 3.87 0.65 6.78
C TRP A 425 3.07 0.20 8.00
N ALA A 426 3.75 -0.38 8.99
CA ALA A 426 3.11 -0.90 10.19
C ALA A 426 2.47 0.22 11.03
N ASP A 427 3.17 1.34 11.24
CA ASP A 427 2.64 2.50 11.98
C ASP A 427 1.40 3.09 11.31
N VAL A 428 1.43 3.28 9.98
CA VAL A 428 0.28 3.79 9.22
C VAL A 428 -0.88 2.78 9.21
N SER A 429 -0.60 1.50 9.03
CA SER A 429 -1.61 0.43 9.07
C SER A 429 -2.32 0.36 10.43
N TYR A 430 -1.56 0.46 11.53
CA TYR A 430 -2.12 0.45 12.87
C TYR A 430 -3.07 1.63 13.09
N LYS A 431 -2.64 2.85 12.75
CA LYS A 431 -3.45 4.06 12.85
C LYS A 431 -4.72 3.95 12.01
N PHE A 432 -4.62 3.47 10.77
CA PHE A 432 -5.78 3.26 9.90
C PHE A 432 -6.83 2.30 10.49
N ARG A 433 -6.38 1.31 11.26
CA ARG A 433 -7.25 0.31 11.88
C ARG A 433 -7.92 0.81 13.15
N ASN A 434 -7.18 1.50 14.01
CA ASN A 434 -7.58 1.82 15.38
C ASN A 434 -8.01 3.28 15.57
N ASP A 435 -7.41 4.22 14.85
CA ASP A 435 -7.81 5.62 14.95
C ASP A 435 -9.12 5.81 14.17
N GLY A 436 -10.11 6.39 14.83
CA GLY A 436 -11.42 6.68 14.25
C GLY A 436 -11.34 7.70 13.10
N PRO A 437 -12.49 8.18 12.60
CA PRO A 437 -12.58 9.14 11.48
C PRO A 437 -11.84 10.48 11.67
N GLN A 438 -11.22 10.71 12.83
CA GLN A 438 -10.49 11.91 13.25
C GLN A 438 -9.15 12.05 12.50
N ILE A 439 -8.45 10.95 12.26
CA ILE A 439 -7.38 10.91 11.26
C ILE A 439 -8.09 10.73 9.92
N LYS A 440 -8.47 11.85 9.30
CA LYS A 440 -9.16 11.85 8.01
C LYS A 440 -8.41 10.94 7.04
N HIS A 441 -9.16 10.26 6.18
CA HIS A 441 -8.68 9.38 5.11
C HIS A 441 -7.47 9.94 4.32
N ASP A 442 -7.26 11.25 4.31
CA ASP A 442 -6.14 11.90 3.64
C ASP A 442 -4.78 11.69 4.34
N GLU A 443 -4.69 11.50 5.66
CA GLU A 443 -3.38 11.31 6.33
C GLU A 443 -2.79 9.90 6.11
N ALA A 444 -3.62 8.86 6.05
CA ALA A 444 -3.16 7.48 5.91
C ALA A 444 -2.90 7.05 4.45
N THR A 445 -3.48 7.75 3.47
CA THR A 445 -3.53 7.24 2.08
C THR A 445 -2.30 7.63 1.25
N TYR A 446 -1.47 8.60 1.65
CA TYR A 446 -0.39 9.12 0.79
C TYR A 446 1.05 8.71 1.15
N LEU A 447 1.30 8.17 2.35
CA LEU A 447 2.67 8.19 2.90
C LEU A 447 3.51 6.91 2.74
N VAL A 448 2.97 5.76 2.33
CA VAL A 448 3.77 4.49 2.31
C VAL A 448 3.50 3.55 1.11
N TYR A 449 3.28 4.09 -0.08
CA TYR A 449 3.09 3.26 -1.29
C TYR A 449 4.33 2.43 -1.69
N HIS A 450 5.53 2.86 -1.30
CA HIS A 450 6.74 2.11 -1.63
C HIS A 450 6.81 0.78 -0.86
N ALA A 451 6.45 0.75 0.43
CA ALA A 451 6.33 -0.50 1.19
C ALA A 451 5.22 -1.41 0.66
N ARG A 452 4.08 -0.83 0.27
CA ARG A 452 3.01 -1.56 -0.41
C ARG A 452 3.49 -2.27 -1.67
N ALA A 453 4.27 -1.59 -2.51
CA ALA A 453 4.85 -2.18 -3.72
C ALA A 453 5.70 -3.41 -3.41
N MET A 454 6.52 -3.34 -2.36
CA MET A 454 7.34 -4.47 -1.91
C MET A 454 6.48 -5.65 -1.44
N LEU A 455 5.48 -5.38 -0.60
CA LEU A 455 4.59 -6.43 -0.05
C LEU A 455 3.79 -7.14 -1.14
N PHE A 456 3.31 -6.40 -2.15
CA PHE A 456 2.66 -6.99 -3.33
C PHE A 456 3.60 -7.95 -4.08
N SER A 457 4.85 -7.54 -4.29
CA SER A 457 5.86 -8.37 -4.94
C SER A 457 6.23 -9.61 -4.13
N TRP A 458 6.31 -9.49 -2.80
CA TRP A 458 6.66 -10.62 -1.91
C TRP A 458 5.60 -11.71 -1.91
N VAL A 459 4.31 -11.39 -1.98
CA VAL A 459 3.27 -12.41 -2.11
C VAL A 459 3.45 -13.23 -3.39
N VAL A 460 3.70 -12.58 -4.54
CA VAL A 460 3.95 -13.28 -5.80
C VAL A 460 5.25 -14.09 -5.75
N MET A 461 6.31 -13.50 -5.19
CA MET A 461 7.61 -14.15 -5.02
C MET A 461 7.51 -15.44 -4.19
N LEU A 462 6.66 -15.47 -3.16
CA LEU A 462 6.42 -16.65 -2.32
C LEU A 462 5.44 -17.64 -2.97
N ALA A 463 4.42 -17.17 -3.69
CA ALA A 463 3.46 -18.02 -4.37
C ALA A 463 4.08 -18.79 -5.56
N TYR A 464 5.02 -18.17 -6.27
CA TYR A 464 5.66 -18.72 -7.46
C TYR A 464 6.39 -20.07 -7.26
N PRO A 465 7.30 -20.24 -6.27
CA PRO A 465 7.96 -21.52 -6.05
C PRO A 465 6.96 -22.63 -5.68
N ILE A 466 5.90 -22.31 -4.93
CA ILE A 466 4.88 -23.27 -4.51
C ILE A 466 4.14 -23.84 -5.72
N VAL A 467 3.67 -22.98 -6.64
CA VAL A 467 2.97 -23.45 -7.84
C VAL A 467 3.86 -24.31 -8.74
N ARG A 468 5.17 -24.03 -8.78
CA ARG A 468 6.15 -24.85 -9.51
C ARG A 468 6.40 -26.22 -8.86
N VAL A 469 6.53 -26.26 -7.54
CA VAL A 469 6.69 -27.52 -6.80
C VAL A 469 5.47 -28.41 -7.02
N LEU A 470 4.26 -27.83 -7.01
CA LEU A 470 3.02 -28.54 -7.31
C LEU A 470 2.84 -28.90 -8.79
N ARG A 471 3.72 -28.40 -9.69
CA ARG A 471 3.67 -28.58 -11.15
C ARG A 471 2.33 -28.15 -11.74
N LEU A 472 1.89 -26.96 -11.37
CA LEU A 472 0.64 -26.37 -11.82
C LEU A 472 0.88 -25.17 -12.73
N ASN A 473 -0.16 -24.83 -13.50
CA ASN A 473 -0.24 -23.62 -14.30
C ASN A 473 -1.46 -22.89 -13.77
N VAL A 474 -1.24 -21.78 -13.07
CA VAL A 474 -2.30 -20.93 -12.50
C VAL A 474 -2.06 -19.53 -13.02
N VAL A 475 -3.09 -18.86 -13.51
CA VAL A 475 -2.94 -17.55 -14.13
C VAL A 475 -2.59 -16.50 -13.05
N LEU A 476 -1.60 -15.63 -13.33
CA LEU A 476 -1.17 -14.56 -12.41
C LEU A 476 -2.34 -13.70 -11.87
N PRO A 477 -3.36 -13.34 -12.67
CA PRO A 477 -4.51 -12.56 -12.19
C PRO A 477 -5.22 -13.15 -10.97
N VAL A 478 -5.21 -14.48 -10.78
CA VAL A 478 -5.81 -15.11 -9.58
C VAL A 478 -5.07 -14.69 -8.32
N VAL A 479 -3.73 -14.74 -8.34
CA VAL A 479 -2.90 -14.32 -7.19
C VAL A 479 -3.05 -12.82 -6.95
N VAL A 480 -3.06 -12.01 -8.01
CA VAL A 480 -3.26 -10.56 -7.90
C VAL A 480 -4.63 -10.23 -7.32
N ALA A 481 -5.69 -10.95 -7.69
CA ALA A 481 -7.02 -10.76 -7.13
C ALA A 481 -7.02 -10.97 -5.60
N PHE A 482 -6.38 -12.03 -5.10
CA PHE A 482 -6.24 -12.24 -3.65
C PHE A 482 -5.47 -11.09 -2.98
N ILE A 483 -4.35 -10.65 -3.56
CA ILE A 483 -3.57 -9.53 -3.00
C ILE A 483 -4.40 -8.25 -2.94
N VAL A 484 -5.14 -7.94 -4.00
CA VAL A 484 -6.03 -6.76 -4.06
C VAL A 484 -7.14 -6.86 -3.03
N ILE A 485 -7.74 -8.04 -2.83
CA ILE A 485 -8.74 -8.28 -1.77
C ILE A 485 -8.13 -8.02 -0.40
N GLY A 486 -6.96 -8.60 -0.10
CA GLY A 486 -6.27 -8.39 1.17
C GLY A 486 -5.98 -6.92 1.46
N ASN A 487 -5.46 -6.19 0.47
CA ASN A 487 -5.19 -4.76 0.57
C ASN A 487 -6.49 -3.93 0.74
N THR A 488 -7.58 -4.30 0.07
CA THR A 488 -8.87 -3.58 0.17
C THR A 488 -9.52 -3.77 1.53
N TYR A 489 -9.40 -4.98 2.10
CA TYR A 489 -9.94 -5.33 3.41
C TYR A 489 -8.86 -5.33 4.51
N LEU A 490 -7.86 -4.45 4.40
CA LEU A 490 -6.73 -4.36 5.33
C LEU A 490 -7.19 -4.25 6.79
N LYS A 491 -8.17 -3.39 7.06
CA LYS A 491 -8.73 -3.20 8.41
C LYS A 491 -9.31 -4.50 8.98
N THR A 492 -9.94 -5.32 8.14
CA THR A 492 -10.53 -6.60 8.54
C THR A 492 -9.46 -7.65 8.82
N PHE A 493 -8.45 -7.75 7.95
CA PHE A 493 -7.41 -8.78 8.08
C PHE A 493 -6.36 -8.47 9.16
N ASN A 494 -6.16 -7.20 9.49
CA ASN A 494 -5.23 -6.77 10.55
C ASN A 494 -5.90 -6.65 11.93
N SER A 495 -7.22 -6.95 12.03
CA SER A 495 -7.99 -7.02 13.29
C SER A 495 -8.45 -8.45 13.60
N ALA A 496 -8.79 -8.74 14.86
CA ALA A 496 -9.45 -9.98 15.25
C ALA A 496 -10.71 -10.26 14.40
N PRO A 497 -10.98 -11.53 14.03
CA PRO A 497 -10.24 -12.75 14.40
C PRO A 497 -9.06 -13.10 13.46
N TRP A 498 -8.78 -12.27 12.45
CA TRP A 498 -7.81 -12.60 11.39
C TRP A 498 -6.39 -12.12 11.70
N ALA A 499 -6.26 -11.11 12.55
CA ALA A 499 -4.97 -10.58 12.98
C ALA A 499 -4.03 -11.67 13.52
N LEU A 500 -2.78 -11.67 13.08
CA LEU A 500 -1.78 -12.63 13.54
C LEU A 500 -1.29 -12.34 14.98
N CYS A 501 -1.10 -11.06 15.33
CA CYS A 501 -0.44 -10.63 16.56
C CYS A 501 -1.07 -9.35 17.12
N GLU A 502 -2.41 -9.26 17.16
CA GLU A 502 -3.10 -8.00 17.48
C GLU A 502 -2.70 -7.43 18.84
N GLN A 503 -2.69 -8.26 19.88
CA GLN A 503 -2.39 -7.82 21.24
C GLN A 503 -0.96 -7.27 21.34
N ALA A 504 0.01 -8.01 20.79
CA ALA A 504 1.41 -7.56 20.78
C ALA A 504 1.60 -6.26 19.97
N SER A 505 0.87 -6.11 18.86
CA SER A 505 0.86 -4.87 18.07
C SER A 505 0.32 -3.69 18.89
N ARG A 506 -0.79 -3.91 19.62
CA ARG A 506 -1.39 -2.91 20.52
C ARG A 506 -0.47 -2.54 21.68
N ASP A 507 0.13 -3.52 22.33
CA ASP A 507 1.03 -3.31 23.46
C ASP A 507 2.27 -2.52 23.04
N PHE A 508 2.85 -2.87 21.88
CA PHE A 508 3.98 -2.14 21.32
C PHE A 508 3.60 -0.68 20.98
N TYR A 509 2.50 -0.46 20.27
CA TYR A 509 2.08 0.89 19.90
C TYR A 509 1.80 1.76 21.13
N ASN A 510 1.15 1.21 22.15
CA ASN A 510 0.89 1.94 23.40
C ASN A 510 2.19 2.27 24.17
N ALA A 511 3.15 1.34 24.19
CA ALA A 511 4.46 1.58 24.78
C ALA A 511 5.23 2.66 24.01
N ASP A 512 5.22 2.61 22.68
CA ASP A 512 5.82 3.63 21.80
C ASP A 512 5.16 5.00 22.00
N LEU A 513 3.81 5.05 22.03
CA LEU A 513 3.08 6.28 22.29
C LEU A 513 3.48 6.93 23.64
N SER A 514 3.69 6.12 24.68
CA SER A 514 4.13 6.61 25.99
C SER A 514 5.55 7.22 25.97
N GLN A 515 6.41 6.77 25.05
CA GLN A 515 7.77 7.28 24.88
C GLN A 515 7.82 8.60 24.09
N ARG A 516 6.77 8.92 23.32
CA ARG A 516 6.64 10.21 22.62
C ARG A 516 6.34 11.37 23.58
N VAL A 517 6.00 11.08 24.83
CA VAL A 517 5.80 12.08 25.87
C VAL A 517 7.06 12.15 26.72
N VAL A 518 7.74 13.30 26.72
CA VAL A 518 8.90 13.55 27.58
C VAL A 518 8.39 13.95 28.97
N PRO A 519 8.58 13.10 30.00
CA PRO A 519 8.07 13.37 31.32
C PRO A 519 8.86 14.50 31.98
N THR A 520 8.13 15.36 32.68
CA THR A 520 8.68 16.52 33.40
C THR A 520 8.34 16.42 34.89
N ARG A 521 8.55 17.50 35.64
CA ARG A 521 8.29 17.56 37.08
C ARG A 521 6.82 17.26 37.40
N PRO A 522 6.48 16.63 38.55
CA PRO A 522 5.13 16.13 38.84
C PRO A 522 3.98 17.15 38.68
N SER A 523 4.21 18.43 38.98
CA SER A 523 3.19 19.48 38.87
C SER A 523 3.26 20.31 37.58
N ALA A 524 4.06 19.89 36.60
CA ALA A 524 4.27 20.61 35.34
C ALA A 524 3.76 19.82 34.13
N LEU A 525 3.50 20.49 33.02
CA LEU A 525 3.08 19.85 31.78
C LEU A 525 4.18 18.98 31.18
N ASP A 526 3.83 17.96 30.41
CA ASP A 526 4.79 17.16 29.64
C ASP A 526 4.98 17.71 28.22
N LEU A 527 6.04 17.28 27.54
CA LEU A 527 6.32 17.69 26.16
C LEU A 527 6.10 16.52 25.21
N TRP A 528 5.20 16.67 24.24
CA TRP A 528 5.20 15.80 23.08
C TRP A 528 6.46 16.06 22.24
N SER A 529 7.25 15.01 22.05
CA SER A 529 8.42 15.00 21.20
C SER A 529 8.44 13.73 20.36
N PHE A 530 9.21 13.73 19.28
CA PHE A 530 9.64 12.46 18.70
C PHE A 530 10.72 11.81 19.57
N HIS A 531 10.86 10.48 19.48
CA HIS A 531 11.93 9.73 20.16
C HIS A 531 12.62 8.76 19.19
N PRO A 532 13.84 8.27 19.54
CA PRO A 532 14.52 7.30 18.71
C PRO A 532 13.87 5.92 18.82
N LEU A 533 13.65 5.28 17.67
CA LEU A 533 13.24 3.88 17.55
C LEU A 533 14.50 3.00 17.44
N LEU A 534 14.94 2.48 18.59
CA LEU A 534 16.20 1.72 18.71
C LEU A 534 16.10 0.29 18.16
N GLU A 535 14.95 -0.35 18.32
CA GLU A 535 14.75 -1.76 18.00
C GLU A 535 13.53 -2.00 17.10
N TRP A 536 13.54 -3.14 16.43
CA TRP A 536 12.40 -3.61 15.66
C TRP A 536 11.47 -4.44 16.52
N ASN A 537 10.17 -4.19 16.41
CA ASN A 537 9.16 -5.09 16.95
C ASN A 537 8.59 -5.98 15.83
N ILE A 538 9.11 -7.21 15.73
CA ILE A 538 8.67 -8.18 14.73
C ILE A 538 7.17 -8.52 14.87
N PRO A 539 6.63 -8.79 16.08
CA PRO A 539 5.19 -9.03 16.25
C PRO A 539 4.30 -7.88 15.74
N PHE A 540 4.69 -6.64 15.97
CA PHE A 540 4.00 -5.46 15.45
C PHE A 540 3.95 -5.48 13.92
N ILE A 541 5.10 -5.60 13.26
CA ILE A 541 5.17 -5.64 11.79
C ILE A 541 4.38 -6.83 11.23
N LEU A 542 4.52 -8.01 11.83
CA LEU A 542 3.81 -9.22 11.41
C LEU A 542 2.28 -9.03 11.48
N ASN A 543 1.77 -8.37 12.53
CA ASN A 543 0.35 -8.07 12.62
C ASN A 543 -0.11 -7.18 11.46
N GLU A 544 0.65 -6.11 11.19
CA GLU A 544 0.25 -5.08 10.22
C GLU A 544 0.44 -5.52 8.76
N VAL A 545 1.11 -6.65 8.52
CA VAL A 545 1.17 -7.33 7.20
C VAL A 545 0.24 -8.54 7.10
N SER A 546 -0.62 -8.82 8.10
CA SER A 546 -1.59 -9.95 8.07
C SER A 546 -2.46 -9.91 6.81
N CYS A 547 -2.84 -8.72 6.37
CA CYS A 547 -3.56 -8.46 5.12
C CYS A 547 -2.89 -8.97 3.85
N PHE A 548 -1.58 -9.28 3.86
CA PHE A 548 -0.86 -9.93 2.75
C PHE A 548 -0.57 -11.42 3.01
N VAL A 549 -0.48 -11.82 4.27
CA VAL A 549 -0.31 -13.23 4.65
C VAL A 549 -1.56 -14.05 4.28
N TRP A 550 -2.76 -13.55 4.57
CA TRP A 550 -4.00 -14.28 4.25
C TRP A 550 -4.25 -14.44 2.75
N PRO A 551 -4.03 -13.44 1.88
CA PRO A 551 -3.99 -13.62 0.43
C PRO A 551 -3.02 -14.69 -0.05
N LEU A 552 -1.84 -14.79 0.55
CA LEU A 552 -0.87 -15.85 0.23
C LEU A 552 -1.44 -17.22 0.60
N VAL A 553 -1.99 -17.36 1.82
CA VAL A 553 -2.66 -18.60 2.27
C VAL A 553 -3.82 -18.96 1.36
N GLY A 554 -4.69 -18.01 1.01
CA GLY A 554 -5.81 -18.21 0.10
C GLY A 554 -5.36 -18.66 -1.29
N SER A 555 -4.29 -18.06 -1.82
CA SER A 555 -3.68 -18.47 -3.10
C SER A 555 -3.15 -19.91 -3.04
N ILE A 556 -2.47 -20.28 -1.95
CA ILE A 556 -1.96 -21.64 -1.73
C ILE A 556 -3.10 -22.64 -1.66
N LEU A 557 -4.19 -22.33 -0.95
CA LEU A 557 -5.38 -23.19 -0.87
C LEU A 557 -5.97 -23.44 -2.25
N VAL A 558 -6.09 -22.41 -3.09
CA VAL A 558 -6.52 -22.56 -4.49
C VAL A 558 -5.59 -23.48 -5.27
N PHE A 559 -4.26 -23.35 -5.10
CA PHE A 559 -3.31 -24.23 -5.77
C PHE A 559 -3.50 -25.69 -5.36
N VAL A 560 -3.71 -25.95 -4.07
CA VAL A 560 -3.96 -27.31 -3.54
C VAL A 560 -5.27 -27.86 -4.10
N VAL A 561 -6.36 -27.09 -4.09
CA VAL A 561 -7.66 -27.51 -4.66
C VAL A 561 -7.52 -27.84 -6.15
N VAL A 562 -6.87 -26.98 -6.93
CA VAL A 562 -6.63 -27.23 -8.36
C VAL A 562 -5.79 -28.51 -8.56
N LYS A 563 -4.82 -28.78 -7.70
CA LYS A 563 -4.04 -30.02 -7.74
C LYS A 563 -4.91 -31.24 -7.48
N LEU A 564 -5.74 -31.19 -6.44
CA LEU A 564 -6.64 -32.28 -6.06
C LEU A 564 -7.66 -32.57 -7.16
N VAL A 565 -8.28 -31.54 -7.74
CA VAL A 565 -9.22 -31.70 -8.86
C VAL A 565 -8.53 -32.39 -10.05
N LYS A 566 -7.31 -31.98 -10.41
CA LYS A 566 -6.55 -32.64 -11.49
C LYS A 566 -6.17 -34.08 -11.17
N LEU A 567 -5.92 -34.41 -9.91
CA LEU A 567 -5.65 -35.78 -9.48
C LEU A 567 -6.93 -36.63 -9.53
N LEU A 568 -8.06 -36.09 -9.08
CA LEU A 568 -9.36 -36.76 -9.13
C LEU A 568 -9.83 -37.00 -10.56
N ASP A 569 -9.67 -36.03 -11.46
CA ASP A 569 -9.97 -36.18 -12.89
C ASP A 569 -9.11 -37.27 -13.54
N HIS A 570 -7.87 -37.45 -13.07
CA HIS A 570 -7.00 -38.54 -13.51
C HIS A 570 -7.40 -39.91 -12.91
N CYS A 571 -7.99 -39.93 -11.72
CA CYS A 571 -8.43 -41.14 -11.04
C CYS A 571 -9.84 -41.58 -11.46
N TRP A 572 -10.67 -40.67 -11.99
CA TRP A 572 -11.92 -41.05 -12.61
C TRP A 572 -11.65 -41.68 -13.97
N PRO A 573 -12.09 -42.92 -14.21
CA PRO A 573 -12.05 -43.52 -15.52
C PRO A 573 -13.05 -42.77 -16.39
N HIS A 574 -12.62 -41.66 -16.99
CA HIS A 574 -13.25 -41.24 -18.22
C HIS A 574 -13.11 -42.43 -19.17
N ASN A 575 -14.23 -42.96 -19.64
CA ASN A 575 -14.26 -43.70 -20.89
C ASN A 575 -13.70 -42.74 -21.93
N HIS A 576 -12.37 -42.74 -22.07
CA HIS A 576 -11.70 -42.04 -23.14
C HIS A 576 -12.27 -42.69 -24.40
N VAL A 577 -13.27 -42.03 -25.00
CA VAL A 577 -13.45 -42.06 -26.44
C VAL A 577 -12.13 -41.52 -26.95
N ARG A 578 -11.17 -42.43 -27.08
CA ARG A 578 -9.93 -42.19 -27.78
C ARG A 578 -10.41 -41.79 -29.15
N PRO A 579 -10.21 -40.55 -29.57
CA PRO A 579 -10.55 -40.20 -30.94
C PRO A 579 -9.82 -41.21 -31.84
N LYS A 580 -10.52 -41.76 -32.85
CA LYS A 580 -10.07 -42.90 -33.68
C LYS A 580 -8.66 -42.74 -34.30
N TRP A 581 -8.04 -41.56 -34.21
CA TRP A 581 -6.63 -41.35 -34.52
C TRP A 581 -5.66 -42.02 -33.53
N ALA A 582 -6.01 -42.25 -32.26
CA ALA A 582 -5.08 -42.84 -31.28
C ALA A 582 -4.94 -44.37 -31.37
N THR A 583 -5.86 -45.08 -32.02
CA THR A 583 -5.77 -46.54 -32.23
C THR A 583 -5.24 -46.92 -33.60
N SER A 584 -5.44 -46.10 -34.64
CA SER A 584 -4.85 -46.31 -35.97
C SER A 584 -3.38 -45.87 -36.08
N PHE A 585 -2.89 -44.99 -35.20
CA PHE A 585 -1.49 -44.53 -35.19
C PHE A 585 -0.49 -45.52 -34.57
N ARG A 586 -0.94 -46.57 -33.86
CA ARG A 586 -0.02 -47.43 -33.11
C ARG A 586 0.75 -48.42 -34.00
N SER A 587 0.28 -48.68 -35.23
CA SER A 587 0.90 -49.65 -36.13
C SER A 587 1.85 -49.05 -37.17
N SER A 588 1.80 -47.75 -37.49
CA SER A 588 2.72 -47.12 -38.46
C SER A 588 3.66 -46.06 -37.86
N LEU A 589 3.62 -45.85 -36.54
CA LEU A 589 4.26 -44.70 -35.90
C LEU A 589 5.12 -45.05 -34.68
N SER A 590 5.83 -46.18 -34.74
CA SER A 590 7.02 -46.41 -33.92
C SER A 590 8.18 -45.44 -34.25
N ILE A 591 8.06 -44.63 -35.31
CA ILE A 591 9.10 -43.74 -35.85
C ILE A 591 8.87 -42.25 -35.53
N LEU A 592 7.66 -41.81 -35.14
CA LEU A 592 7.37 -40.39 -34.86
C LEU A 592 7.03 -40.12 -33.38
N ARG A 593 7.77 -40.79 -32.47
CA ARG A 593 7.97 -40.27 -31.11
C ARG A 593 9.06 -39.19 -31.18
N VAL A 594 8.81 -38.15 -31.97
CA VAL A 594 9.77 -37.05 -32.17
C VAL A 594 9.79 -36.19 -30.90
N GLU A 595 10.67 -36.57 -29.97
CA GLU A 595 11.28 -35.68 -28.99
C GLU A 595 12.24 -34.69 -29.69
N SER A 596 11.84 -34.03 -30.81
CA SER A 596 12.68 -32.96 -31.37
C SER A 596 12.59 -31.77 -30.43
N ALA A 597 13.64 -31.55 -29.63
CA ALA A 597 13.86 -30.25 -29.04
C ALA A 597 14.13 -29.27 -30.19
N PHE A 598 13.36 -28.17 -30.27
CA PHE A 598 13.72 -27.09 -31.21
C PHE A 598 15.07 -26.49 -30.77
N VAL A 599 15.86 -25.92 -31.69
CA VAL A 599 17.21 -25.41 -31.36
C VAL A 599 17.17 -24.33 -30.27
N PHE A 600 16.08 -23.56 -30.17
CA PHE A 600 15.86 -22.56 -29.13
C PHE A 600 15.37 -23.15 -27.78
N GLU A 601 14.97 -24.42 -27.73
CA GLU A 601 14.55 -25.11 -26.50
C GLU A 601 15.78 -25.56 -25.70
N ASN A 602 16.28 -24.69 -24.83
CA ASN A 602 17.34 -25.07 -23.89
C ASN A 602 16.89 -26.17 -22.92
N ARG A 603 17.84 -26.88 -22.29
CA ARG A 603 17.55 -27.93 -21.26
C ARG A 603 16.66 -27.43 -20.11
N LYS A 604 16.67 -26.11 -19.84
CA LYS A 604 15.82 -25.42 -18.86
C LYS A 604 14.39 -25.13 -19.36
N ALA A 605 14.13 -25.18 -20.68
CA ALA A 605 12.82 -24.95 -21.28
C ALA A 605 11.77 -25.91 -20.72
N TYR A 606 12.12 -27.18 -20.46
CA TYR A 606 11.19 -28.16 -19.89
C TYR A 606 10.70 -27.79 -18.47
N HIS A 607 11.51 -27.06 -17.70
CA HIS A 607 11.11 -26.56 -16.38
C HIS A 607 10.20 -25.34 -16.45
N SER A 608 10.15 -24.66 -17.60
CA SER A 608 9.41 -23.42 -17.78
C SER A 608 7.91 -23.61 -18.03
N CYS A 609 7.43 -24.85 -18.01
CA CYS A 609 6.06 -25.19 -18.36
C CYS A 609 5.05 -25.06 -17.21
N HIS A 610 5.55 -24.83 -15.99
CA HIS A 610 4.76 -24.68 -14.76
C HIS A 610 5.14 -23.38 -14.07
N GLY A 611 4.14 -22.68 -13.54
CA GLY A 611 4.29 -21.34 -13.01
C GLY A 611 2.98 -20.55 -12.94
N LEU A 612 3.13 -19.25 -12.73
CA LEU A 612 2.03 -18.29 -12.70
C LEU A 612 1.69 -17.77 -14.10
N HIS A 613 1.22 -18.64 -14.99
CA HIS A 613 0.81 -18.32 -16.36
C HIS A 613 -0.26 -19.31 -16.84
N ALA A 614 -0.94 -19.00 -17.94
CA ALA A 614 -1.94 -19.90 -18.52
C ALA A 614 -1.32 -21.24 -18.98
N ALA A 615 -2.15 -22.29 -19.04
CA ALA A 615 -1.77 -23.50 -19.73
C ALA A 615 -1.75 -23.24 -21.25
N PHE A 616 -0.75 -23.77 -21.94
CA PHE A 616 -0.58 -23.62 -23.38
C PHE A 616 -0.12 -24.94 -24.00
N SER A 617 -0.43 -25.13 -25.29
CA SER A 617 0.16 -26.22 -26.07
C SER A 617 1.58 -25.85 -26.48
N LYS A 618 2.56 -26.74 -26.33
CA LYS A 618 3.94 -26.50 -26.80
C LYS A 618 4.08 -26.63 -28.32
N ARG A 619 3.24 -27.49 -28.90
CA ARG A 619 3.38 -27.96 -30.27
C ARG A 619 2.02 -27.97 -30.95
N GLN A 620 2.00 -27.57 -32.20
CA GLN A 620 0.83 -27.64 -33.07
C GLN A 620 1.17 -28.58 -34.23
N LEU A 621 0.32 -29.57 -34.46
CA LEU A 621 0.46 -30.48 -35.59
C LEU A 621 -0.39 -29.95 -36.74
N HIS A 622 0.25 -29.66 -37.87
CA HIS A 622 -0.44 -29.23 -39.09
C HIS A 622 0.17 -29.97 -40.28
N ASN A 623 -0.67 -30.54 -41.15
CA ASN A 623 -0.21 -31.29 -42.33
C ASN A 623 0.89 -32.32 -42.04
N GLN A 624 0.73 -33.10 -40.96
CA GLN A 624 1.70 -34.11 -40.49
C GLN A 624 3.07 -33.55 -40.07
N GLN A 625 3.19 -32.24 -39.88
CA GLN A 625 4.42 -31.56 -39.48
C GLN A 625 4.25 -30.91 -38.11
N VAL A 626 5.32 -30.93 -37.31
CA VAL A 626 5.32 -30.39 -35.95
C VAL A 626 5.81 -28.94 -36.00
N HIS A 627 4.96 -28.02 -35.55
CA HIS A 627 5.29 -26.61 -35.34
C HIS A 627 5.39 -26.32 -33.83
N ALA A 628 6.33 -25.46 -33.45
CA ALA A 628 6.31 -24.76 -32.17
C ALA A 628 5.13 -23.79 -32.17
N SER A 629 4.32 -23.81 -31.12
CA SER A 629 3.18 -22.90 -31.03
C SER A 629 3.66 -21.46 -30.79
N PRO A 630 2.89 -20.45 -31.27
CA PRO A 630 3.14 -19.04 -30.95
C PRO A 630 3.24 -18.77 -29.44
N GLU A 631 2.37 -19.40 -28.65
CA GLU A 631 2.37 -19.25 -27.19
C GLU A 631 3.65 -19.81 -26.57
N TRP A 632 4.19 -20.90 -27.10
CA TRP A 632 5.42 -21.48 -26.59
C TRP A 632 6.66 -20.62 -26.88
N LEU A 633 6.72 -20.02 -28.08
CA LEU A 633 7.76 -19.06 -28.43
C LEU A 633 7.75 -17.87 -27.48
N TRP A 634 6.56 -17.29 -27.26
CA TRP A 634 6.37 -16.17 -26.35
C TRP A 634 6.79 -16.51 -24.92
N GLU A 635 6.35 -17.66 -24.42
CA GLU A 635 6.66 -18.13 -23.07
C GLU A 635 8.16 -18.32 -22.91
N LEU A 636 8.85 -18.90 -23.90
CA LEU A 636 10.31 -19.00 -23.88
C LEU A 636 11.04 -17.65 -24.00
N GLY A 637 10.32 -16.56 -24.25
CA GLY A 637 10.89 -15.24 -24.40
C GLY A 637 11.41 -14.97 -25.80
N TYR A 638 10.91 -15.64 -26.84
CA TYR A 638 11.30 -15.39 -28.23
C TYR A 638 10.21 -14.66 -29.01
N VAL A 639 10.63 -13.73 -29.87
CA VAL A 639 9.76 -12.99 -30.78
C VAL A 639 10.38 -12.95 -32.18
N ILE A 640 9.52 -12.87 -33.20
CA ILE A 640 9.97 -12.72 -34.57
C ILE A 640 10.03 -11.22 -34.89
N VAL A 641 11.21 -10.73 -35.24
CA VAL A 641 11.49 -9.35 -35.66
C VAL A 641 11.48 -9.28 -37.18
N ASP A 642 10.80 -8.28 -37.74
CA ASP A 642 10.60 -8.00 -39.18
C ASP A 642 10.24 -9.21 -40.08
N ASN A 643 9.72 -10.29 -39.48
CA ASN A 643 9.34 -11.56 -40.10
C ASN A 643 10.50 -12.46 -40.57
N ASP A 644 11.75 -12.06 -40.35
CA ASP A 644 12.93 -12.76 -40.87
C ASP A 644 13.89 -13.26 -39.77
N ARG A 645 13.73 -12.83 -38.52
CA ARG A 645 14.64 -13.15 -37.41
C ARG A 645 13.89 -13.53 -36.15
N LEU A 646 14.29 -14.62 -35.51
CA LEU A 646 13.84 -15.02 -34.17
C LEU A 646 14.87 -14.57 -33.14
N ILE A 647 14.48 -13.67 -32.25
CA ILE A 647 15.37 -13.05 -31.25
C ILE A 647 14.75 -13.20 -29.87
N HIS A 648 15.59 -13.28 -28.84
CA HIS A 648 15.13 -13.24 -27.46
C HIS A 648 14.61 -11.83 -27.13
N LEU A 649 13.45 -11.75 -26.47
CA LEU A 649 12.74 -10.51 -26.19
C LEU A 649 13.59 -9.54 -25.36
N ASP A 650 14.34 -10.06 -24.38
CA ASP A 650 15.25 -9.25 -23.54
C ASP A 650 16.46 -8.67 -24.30
N ASP A 651 16.73 -9.14 -25.51
CA ASP A 651 17.80 -8.60 -26.35
C ASP A 651 17.32 -7.50 -27.30
N VAL A 652 16.01 -7.33 -27.48
CA VAL A 652 15.43 -6.26 -28.31
C VAL A 652 15.84 -4.86 -27.80
N PRO A 653 15.77 -4.53 -26.49
CA PRO A 653 16.25 -3.24 -25.99
C PRO A 653 17.74 -3.00 -26.24
N LYS A 654 18.56 -4.06 -26.19
CA LYS A 654 20.01 -3.97 -26.46
C LYS A 654 20.28 -3.63 -27.92
N LEU A 655 19.54 -4.25 -28.85
CA LEU A 655 19.61 -3.92 -30.27
C LEU A 655 19.13 -2.49 -30.56
N ILE A 656 18.09 -2.02 -29.87
CA ILE A 656 17.62 -0.64 -29.98
C ILE A 656 18.73 0.33 -29.55
N LEU A 657 19.42 0.05 -28.45
CA LEU A 657 20.55 0.87 -27.99
C LEU A 657 21.70 0.87 -28.99
N ASN A 658 22.10 -0.29 -29.53
CA ASN A 658 23.11 -0.36 -30.57
C ASN A 658 22.71 0.50 -31.79
N CYS A 659 21.45 0.41 -32.23
CA CYS A 659 20.91 1.20 -33.35
C CYS A 659 20.91 2.72 -33.10
N ILE A 660 20.53 3.15 -31.90
CA ILE A 660 20.47 4.57 -31.53
C ILE A 660 21.89 5.15 -31.43
N LEU A 661 22.79 4.43 -30.76
CA LEU A 661 24.16 4.87 -30.50
C LEU A 661 25.09 4.64 -31.70
N ARG A 662 24.63 3.88 -32.69
CA ARG A 662 25.38 3.46 -33.89
C ARG A 662 26.70 2.77 -33.54
N ASP A 663 26.66 1.96 -32.49
CA ASP A 663 27.81 1.23 -31.98
C ASP A 663 27.38 -0.17 -31.47
N GLU A 664 28.25 -1.16 -31.59
CA GLU A 664 27.98 -2.54 -31.17
C GLU A 664 28.30 -2.74 -29.68
N LEU A 665 27.58 -2.03 -28.81
CA LEU A 665 27.77 -2.13 -27.36
C LEU A 665 27.42 -3.52 -26.81
N PHE A 666 26.45 -4.18 -27.43
CA PHE A 666 25.95 -5.49 -27.02
C PHE A 666 25.95 -6.49 -28.17
N TYR A 667 26.61 -7.63 -27.98
CA TYR A 667 26.55 -8.75 -28.93
C TYR A 667 25.23 -9.50 -28.77
N VAL A 668 24.38 -9.45 -29.79
CA VAL A 668 23.05 -10.07 -29.78
C VAL A 668 22.96 -11.12 -30.87
N TYR A 669 22.35 -12.25 -30.54
CA TYR A 669 22.26 -13.40 -31.43
C TYR A 669 20.82 -13.73 -31.78
N GLY A 670 20.58 -14.20 -33.00
CA GLY A 670 19.25 -14.61 -33.47
C GLY A 670 19.30 -15.72 -34.50
N TYR A 671 18.14 -16.33 -34.76
CA TYR A 671 17.99 -17.34 -35.80
C TYR A 671 17.30 -16.73 -37.02
N ALA A 672 17.74 -17.09 -38.23
CA ALA A 672 17.01 -16.73 -39.44
C ALA A 672 15.67 -17.46 -39.53
N VAL A 673 14.63 -16.78 -40.00
CA VAL A 673 13.26 -17.28 -40.17
C VAL A 673 12.83 -17.07 -41.62
N PHE A 674 12.54 -18.16 -42.33
CA PHE A 674 12.03 -18.11 -43.70
C PHE A 674 10.57 -18.56 -43.72
N GLY A 675 9.66 -17.59 -43.60
CA GLY A 675 8.21 -17.85 -43.53
C GLY A 675 7.81 -18.50 -42.21
N ASN A 676 7.73 -19.83 -42.18
CA ASN A 676 7.52 -20.63 -40.97
C ASN A 676 8.69 -21.58 -40.69
N LEU A 677 9.76 -21.55 -41.50
CA LEU A 677 10.92 -22.40 -41.32
C LEU A 677 11.96 -21.68 -40.48
N LEU A 678 12.42 -22.33 -39.41
CA LEU A 678 13.47 -21.83 -38.53
C LEU A 678 14.84 -22.35 -38.98
N GLY A 679 15.78 -21.43 -39.17
CA GLY A 679 17.19 -21.71 -39.40
C GLY A 679 17.87 -22.31 -38.18
N ARG A 680 18.92 -23.12 -38.39
CA ARG A 680 19.62 -23.83 -37.30
C ARG A 680 20.77 -23.06 -36.70
N GLU A 681 21.36 -22.18 -37.49
CA GLU A 681 22.54 -21.43 -37.11
C GLU A 681 22.10 -20.20 -36.33
N LEU A 682 22.72 -20.04 -35.16
CA LEU A 682 22.58 -18.86 -34.33
C LEU A 682 23.61 -17.85 -34.82
N ASN A 683 23.14 -16.76 -35.42
CA ASN A 683 24.02 -15.76 -36.03
C ASN A 683 24.08 -14.51 -35.16
N HIS A 684 25.27 -13.93 -35.05
CA HIS A 684 25.43 -12.59 -34.48
C HIS A 684 24.75 -11.58 -35.40
N LEU A 685 23.93 -10.72 -34.83
CA LEU A 685 23.19 -9.71 -35.57
C LEU A 685 24.03 -8.43 -35.61
N LEU A 686 24.58 -8.12 -36.78
CA LEU A 686 25.36 -6.92 -36.99
C LEU A 686 24.45 -5.70 -37.01
N LEU A 687 24.97 -4.57 -36.54
CA LEU A 687 24.27 -3.29 -36.56
C LEU A 687 23.82 -2.89 -37.98
N GLU A 688 24.64 -3.21 -38.99
CA GLU A 688 24.38 -2.89 -40.40
C GLU A 688 23.17 -3.65 -40.97
N ASP A 689 22.85 -4.80 -40.39
CA ASP A 689 21.81 -5.70 -40.87
C ASP A 689 20.41 -5.35 -40.32
N ILE A 690 20.29 -4.40 -39.39
CA ILE A 690 19.04 -4.09 -38.68
C ILE A 690 18.77 -2.59 -38.68
N ARG A 691 17.57 -2.21 -39.10
CA ARG A 691 17.08 -0.83 -38.94
C ARG A 691 16.27 -0.69 -37.67
N LEU A 692 16.36 0.48 -37.02
CA LEU A 692 15.60 0.78 -35.81
C LEU A 692 14.09 0.53 -35.96
N VAL A 693 13.51 0.82 -37.15
CA VAL A 693 12.07 0.61 -37.43
C VAL A 693 11.70 -0.88 -37.46
N GLU A 694 12.63 -1.75 -37.83
CA GLU A 694 12.41 -3.21 -37.93
C GLU A 694 12.27 -3.83 -36.54
N LEU A 695 12.98 -3.29 -35.54
CA LEU A 695 12.90 -3.72 -34.13
C LEU A 695 11.53 -3.52 -33.48
N PHE A 696 10.67 -2.66 -34.05
CA PHE A 696 9.30 -2.48 -33.58
C PHE A 696 8.29 -3.40 -34.27
N ARG A 697 8.70 -4.13 -35.31
CA ARG A 697 7.85 -5.08 -36.05
C ARG A 697 7.91 -6.48 -35.44
N LEU A 698 7.48 -6.57 -34.19
CA LEU A 698 7.46 -7.82 -33.43
C LEU A 698 6.23 -8.65 -33.78
N SER A 699 6.37 -9.96 -33.98
CA SER A 699 5.25 -10.87 -34.26
C SER A 699 5.48 -12.28 -33.71
N LEU A 700 4.42 -13.09 -33.63
CA LEU A 700 4.47 -14.50 -33.26
C LEU A 700 3.80 -15.36 -34.32
N LEU A 701 4.48 -16.43 -34.73
CA LEU A 701 4.01 -17.33 -35.78
C LEU A 701 4.41 -18.77 -35.45
N PRO A 702 3.63 -19.77 -35.90
CA PRO A 702 3.99 -21.16 -35.70
C PRO A 702 5.24 -21.51 -36.50
N LEU A 703 6.33 -21.86 -35.82
CA LEU A 703 7.63 -22.16 -36.43
C LEU A 703 7.86 -23.66 -36.53
N ARG A 704 8.29 -24.13 -37.69
CA ARG A 704 8.75 -25.50 -37.94
C ARG A 704 10.27 -25.49 -38.08
N GLN A 705 10.89 -26.58 -37.67
CA GLN A 705 12.29 -26.86 -37.94
C GLN A 705 12.39 -28.15 -38.75
N ASP A 706 13.20 -28.13 -39.80
CA ASP A 706 13.47 -29.35 -40.58
C ASP A 706 14.41 -30.29 -39.82
N GLU A 707 14.20 -31.61 -39.97
CA GLU A 707 15.10 -32.63 -39.43
C GLU A 707 16.52 -32.42 -39.95
N PRO A 708 17.56 -32.58 -39.10
CA PRO A 708 18.93 -32.50 -39.57
C PRO A 708 19.15 -33.42 -40.78
N LEU A 709 19.70 -32.86 -41.85
CA LEU A 709 20.11 -33.60 -43.05
C LEU A 709 21.64 -33.78 -42.97
N GLY A 710 22.14 -34.98 -43.31
CA GLY A 710 23.57 -35.28 -43.34
C GLY A 710 24.24 -35.46 -41.97
N HIS A 711 25.50 -35.02 -41.85
CA HIS A 711 26.37 -35.28 -40.70
C HIS A 711 25.80 -34.82 -39.35
N ALA A 712 25.00 -33.75 -39.31
CA ALA A 712 24.37 -33.26 -38.09
C ALA A 712 23.32 -34.24 -37.51
N ARG A 713 22.67 -35.05 -38.37
CA ARG A 713 21.76 -36.12 -37.95
C ARG A 713 22.53 -37.25 -37.28
N SER A 714 23.70 -37.60 -37.82
CA SER A 714 24.57 -38.62 -37.23
C SER A 714 25.06 -38.24 -35.83
N THR A 715 25.34 -36.96 -35.61
CA THR A 715 25.80 -36.46 -34.30
C THR A 715 24.64 -36.42 -33.31
N HIS A 716 23.46 -35.94 -33.73
CA HIS A 716 22.25 -35.95 -32.90
C HIS A 716 21.85 -37.37 -32.51
N ASP A 717 21.87 -38.31 -33.45
CA ASP A 717 21.58 -39.74 -33.22
C ASP A 717 22.63 -40.38 -32.29
N LEU A 718 23.91 -39.99 -32.40
CA LEU A 718 24.96 -40.40 -31.47
C LEU A 718 24.70 -39.91 -30.04
N TYR A 719 24.30 -38.65 -29.87
CA TYR A 719 23.95 -38.11 -28.55
C TYR A 719 22.70 -38.78 -27.95
N GLU A 720 21.68 -39.05 -28.77
CA GLU A 720 20.47 -39.75 -28.36
C GLU A 720 20.78 -41.20 -27.94
N ARG A 721 21.62 -41.91 -28.71
CA ARG A 721 22.09 -43.27 -28.37
C ARG A 721 22.87 -43.28 -27.07
N ARG A 722 23.74 -42.28 -26.83
CA ARG A 722 24.52 -42.17 -25.59
C ARG A 722 23.64 -41.87 -24.38
N GLN A 723 22.59 -41.05 -24.53
CA GLN A 723 21.60 -40.82 -23.47
C GLN A 723 20.75 -42.05 -23.16
N LYS A 724 20.30 -42.78 -24.19
CA LYS A 724 19.56 -44.05 -24.02
C LYS A 724 20.42 -45.10 -23.31
N SER A 725 21.70 -45.21 -23.67
CA SER A 725 22.67 -46.08 -22.98
C SER A 725 22.85 -45.68 -21.50
N ARG A 726 23.00 -44.39 -21.19
CA ARG A 726 23.09 -43.91 -19.79
C ARG A 726 21.82 -44.19 -18.97
N ARG A 727 20.63 -44.03 -19.56
CA ARG A 727 19.34 -44.33 -18.90
C ARG A 727 19.16 -45.85 -18.69
N GLY A 728 19.59 -46.67 -19.65
CA GLY A 728 19.59 -48.13 -19.52
C GLY A 728 20.51 -48.62 -18.40
N ILE A 729 21.71 -48.05 -18.28
CA ILE A 729 22.67 -48.35 -17.20
C ILE A 729 22.13 -47.91 -15.83
N LEU A 730 21.50 -46.73 -15.74
CA LEU A 730 20.88 -46.26 -14.50
C LEU A 730 19.63 -47.07 -14.10
N GLN A 731 18.93 -47.68 -15.05
CA GLN A 731 17.82 -48.60 -14.78
C GLN A 731 18.30 -50.00 -14.41
N SER A 732 19.45 -50.46 -14.93
CA SER A 732 20.05 -51.74 -14.52
C SER A 732 20.79 -51.67 -13.19
N GLN A 733 21.15 -50.48 -12.70
CA GLN A 733 21.69 -50.27 -11.35
C GLN A 733 20.60 -50.01 -10.29
N ARG A 734 19.35 -49.78 -10.70
CA ARG A 734 18.18 -49.59 -9.82
C ARG A 734 17.29 -50.83 -9.70
N LYS A 735 17.50 -51.83 -10.55
CA LYS A 735 17.07 -53.20 -10.33
C LYS A 735 18.20 -53.96 -9.67
#